data_AF-A0A2B4R5J2-F1
#
_entry.id   AF-A0A2B4R5J2-F1
#
_cell.length_a   1.000
_cell.length_b   1.000
_cell.length_c   1.000
_cell.angle_alpha   90.00
_cell.angle_beta   90.00
_cell.angle_gamma   90.00
#
_symmetry.space_group_name_H-M   'P 1'
#
loop_
_entity.id
_entity.type
_entity.pdbx_description
1 polymer ?
#
loop_
_entity_poly.entity_id
_entity_poly.type
_entity_poly.pdbx_seq_one_letter_code
_entity_poly.pdbx_strand_id
1 'polypeptide(L)'
;MGCAPSTQSFQVHENETRLLQEIDRLRNVEPSREAEISKLRAENEKLRQGQVNGEYAVTKPVERSESPEDDSHDMLVKEIERLRLEQIEKESELSELRQTNEQLNLTLQQSPSQVQQFATKNRNLPKVGDPVLAMWESTPWQYFTATIVSFNSEKLQYEINWDDQDPTGRIIDYYNLALDRVPEPDEVAIGSIVLFPQGKYRGQEGVRLGGLRYHQGRITSVSNGRGGQKLYDGVHTKGEEDNKWITYSGYNFHFTGMELSKLRISPNVLDILSEDNSSSAVDGVIRPCDIFISYSKANSPSAIRNHELGSSDPPPSYDEAVLSSICDPRDIRYQLEGYGATVNGDRQAQHSLIETVQQINTSKVFVACLSDEYVKDEICRQEFQYAKKTARKPVIPVVVGSGSFEWMMTVVGLLIAGEVYIHFNNRDVQDSKMTELLRAVKKSVPEVKFPQELGSVQDLQSTEDAPAAGIRDSADVFISYCWLNSENAQKAKQFEQIAEGLGKAKVVLAFVSKQYANSENCRIELQFALKSLKKPLVPVIVGADNDWQKTVVGLLVGGQEIQPINLQDVHSEHVFIEKLAEIQEAILPLLGHVEEARSYCAPVIGDHVISHHQKWAYYTATIVSFDRETLKYTVDWDDGDPTGKVQSYKDLAIDKVPSEDQVGVDSIVFFPQGGYSATAGNNTGGVRYHEGVVTCVYKDSSGFWRYDGHHTKGDEDGKWITYKDYNYNFNGVPLQMLRIAPNAMDALMACKEAFSCS
;
A
#
# COMPACT_ATOMS: atom_id res chain seq x y z
N MET A 1 -28.59 53.30 -5.27
CA MET A 1 -27.31 52.64 -5.55
C MET A 1 -27.61 51.21 -5.95
N GLY A 2 -27.53 50.88 -7.23
CA GLY A 2 -27.86 49.56 -7.77
C GLY A 2 -26.66 48.61 -7.68
N CYS A 3 -26.89 47.39 -7.20
CA CYS A 3 -25.88 46.33 -7.14
C CYS A 3 -25.97 45.47 -8.42
N ALA A 4 -24.83 45.25 -9.07
CA ALA A 4 -24.69 44.39 -10.23
C ALA A 4 -24.62 42.90 -9.83
N PRO A 5 -25.16 41.96 -10.62
CA PRO A 5 -25.07 40.53 -10.34
C PRO A 5 -23.71 39.94 -10.76
N SER A 6 -23.28 38.93 -10.00
CA SER A 6 -21.96 38.27 -10.06
C SER A 6 -21.72 37.45 -11.34
N THR A 7 -20.56 37.66 -11.95
CA THR A 7 -20.06 37.08 -13.20
C THR A 7 -19.73 35.57 -13.17
N GLN A 8 -19.84 34.90 -12.02
CA GLN A 8 -19.44 33.48 -11.88
C GLN A 8 -20.45 32.47 -12.46
N SER A 9 -21.75 32.79 -12.53
CA SER A 9 -22.73 31.81 -13.04
C SER A 9 -22.73 31.69 -14.57
N PHE A 10 -22.18 32.68 -15.29
CA PHE A 10 -22.14 32.68 -16.76
C PHE A 10 -21.06 31.75 -17.33
N GLN A 11 -19.89 31.64 -16.68
CA GLN A 11 -18.79 30.80 -17.16
C GLN A 11 -19.06 29.30 -17.00
N VAL A 12 -19.84 28.90 -15.99
CA VAL A 12 -20.21 27.48 -15.78
C VAL A 12 -21.14 27.00 -16.89
N HIS A 13 -22.11 27.85 -17.28
CA HIS A 13 -23.10 27.48 -18.29
C HIS A 13 -22.49 27.39 -19.71
N GLU A 14 -21.48 28.22 -20.00
CA GLU A 14 -20.76 28.20 -21.27
C GLU A 14 -19.90 26.93 -21.43
N ASN A 15 -19.26 26.47 -20.36
CA ASN A 15 -18.48 25.23 -20.37
C ASN A 15 -19.37 23.97 -20.53
N GLU A 16 -20.53 23.95 -19.89
CA GLU A 16 -21.50 22.86 -20.01
C GLU A 16 -22.05 22.74 -21.43
N THR A 17 -22.37 23.89 -22.05
CA THR A 17 -22.84 23.93 -23.44
C THR A 17 -21.78 23.43 -24.42
N ARG A 18 -20.50 23.75 -24.15
CA ARG A 18 -19.36 23.34 -24.98
C ARG A 18 -19.08 21.83 -24.89
N LEU A 19 -19.25 21.24 -23.71
CA LEU A 19 -19.14 19.80 -23.48
C LEU A 19 -20.24 19.01 -24.18
N LEU A 20 -21.49 19.49 -24.12
CA LEU A 20 -22.62 18.86 -24.80
C LEU A 20 -22.44 18.87 -26.33
N GLN A 21 -21.94 19.96 -26.89
CA GLN A 21 -21.64 20.06 -28.32
C GLN A 21 -20.54 19.08 -28.78
N GLU A 22 -19.52 18.85 -27.94
CA GLU A 22 -18.45 17.91 -28.26
C GLU A 22 -18.92 16.44 -28.16
N ILE A 23 -19.79 16.12 -27.20
CA ILE A 23 -20.42 14.79 -27.09
C ILE A 23 -21.27 14.49 -28.33
N ASP A 24 -22.07 15.44 -28.80
CA ASP A 24 -22.88 15.26 -30.01
C ASP A 24 -22.01 15.17 -31.27
N ARG A 25 -20.90 15.91 -31.33
CA ARG A 25 -19.92 15.76 -32.41
C ARG A 25 -19.33 14.35 -32.44
N LEU A 26 -18.93 13.80 -31.28
CA LEU A 26 -18.34 12.47 -31.19
C LEU A 26 -19.34 11.36 -31.54
N ARG A 27 -20.59 11.47 -31.10
CA ARG A 27 -21.68 10.55 -31.47
C ARG A 27 -21.93 10.49 -32.98
N ASN A 28 -21.68 11.59 -33.70
CA ASN A 28 -21.87 11.65 -35.15
C ASN A 28 -20.68 11.08 -35.95
N VAL A 29 -19.50 10.94 -35.34
CA VAL A 29 -18.27 10.41 -36.00
C VAL A 29 -18.17 8.89 -35.88
N GLU A 30 -18.70 8.32 -34.80
CA GLU A 30 -18.66 6.88 -34.51
C GLU A 30 -19.28 5.99 -35.62
N PRO A 31 -20.47 6.32 -36.18
CA PRO A 31 -21.10 5.50 -37.22
C PRO A 31 -20.30 5.45 -38.52
N SER A 32 -19.58 6.53 -38.84
CA SER A 32 -18.71 6.59 -40.03
C SER A 32 -17.49 5.68 -39.88
N ARG A 33 -16.92 5.58 -38.68
CA ARG A 33 -15.80 4.68 -38.38
C ARG A 33 -16.24 3.21 -38.36
N GLU A 34 -17.40 2.91 -37.80
CA GLU A 34 -17.96 1.55 -37.84
C GLU A 34 -18.27 1.09 -39.27
N ALA A 35 -18.78 1.97 -40.13
CA ALA A 35 -19.00 1.67 -41.53
C ALA A 35 -17.70 1.35 -42.28
N GLU A 36 -16.62 2.08 -41.99
CA GLU A 36 -15.30 1.85 -42.57
C GLU A 36 -14.69 0.52 -42.10
N ILE A 37 -14.80 0.20 -40.81
CA ILE A 37 -14.35 -1.08 -40.26
C ILE A 37 -15.13 -2.25 -40.86
N SER A 38 -16.46 -2.11 -41.03
CA SER A 38 -17.30 -3.12 -41.69
C SER A 38 -16.89 -3.35 -43.15
N LYS A 39 -16.54 -2.28 -43.87
CA LYS A 39 -16.05 -2.37 -45.25
C LYS A 39 -14.73 -3.13 -45.34
N LEU A 40 -13.77 -2.83 -44.45
CA LEU A 40 -12.47 -3.51 -44.39
C LEU A 40 -12.60 -4.99 -44.01
N ARG A 41 -13.55 -5.34 -43.13
CA ARG A 41 -13.85 -6.75 -42.79
C ARG A 41 -14.41 -7.53 -43.99
N ALA A 42 -15.31 -6.93 -44.76
CA ALA A 42 -15.87 -7.55 -45.96
C ALA A 42 -14.82 -7.75 -47.06
N GLU A 43 -13.86 -6.84 -47.18
CA GLU A 43 -12.75 -6.95 -48.14
C GLU A 43 -11.76 -8.05 -47.75
N ASN A 44 -11.40 -8.15 -46.47
CA ASN A 44 -10.58 -9.25 -45.95
C ASN A 44 -11.24 -10.63 -46.15
N GLU A 45 -12.56 -10.72 -45.97
CA GLU A 45 -13.28 -11.98 -46.17
C GLU A 45 -13.28 -12.43 -47.64
N LYS A 46 -13.39 -11.48 -48.58
CA LYS A 46 -13.25 -11.77 -50.03
C LYS A 46 -11.86 -12.29 -50.39
N LEU A 47 -10.81 -11.73 -49.79
CA LEU A 47 -9.44 -12.19 -50.02
C LEU A 47 -9.22 -13.63 -49.52
N ARG A 48 -9.84 -14.00 -48.39
CA ARG A 48 -9.77 -15.37 -47.85
C ARG A 48 -10.53 -16.37 -48.72
N GLN A 49 -11.69 -15.99 -49.25
CA GLN A 49 -12.50 -16.88 -50.08
C GLN A 49 -11.92 -17.06 -51.50
N GLY A 50 -11.12 -16.11 -51.99
CA GLY A 50 -10.41 -16.22 -53.27
C GLY A 50 -9.26 -17.24 -53.29
N GLN A 51 -8.75 -17.68 -52.14
CA GLN A 51 -7.62 -18.60 -52.03
C GLN A 51 -8.00 -20.09 -51.99
N VAL A 52 -9.30 -20.44 -51.97
CA VAL A 52 -9.74 -21.83 -51.74
C VAL A 52 -10.15 -22.57 -53.03
N ASN A 53 -10.36 -21.88 -54.14
CA ASN A 53 -10.74 -22.52 -55.42
C ASN A 53 -9.63 -22.42 -56.46
N GLY A 54 -8.68 -23.36 -56.41
CA GLY A 54 -7.65 -23.53 -57.42
C GLY A 54 -7.05 -24.93 -57.38
N GLU A 55 -7.75 -25.91 -57.95
CA GLU A 55 -7.20 -27.23 -58.26
C GLU A 55 -5.95 -27.10 -59.14
N TYR A 56 -4.84 -27.64 -58.64
CA TYR A 56 -3.59 -27.76 -59.39
C TYR A 56 -3.72 -28.81 -60.50
N ALA A 57 -4.02 -28.37 -61.72
CA ALA A 57 -3.73 -29.12 -62.94
C ALA A 57 -2.38 -28.67 -63.51
N VAL A 58 -1.42 -29.60 -63.48
CA VAL A 58 -0.07 -29.48 -64.03
C VAL A 58 -0.12 -29.24 -65.54
N THR A 59 0.37 -28.10 -66.03
CA THR A 59 0.90 -27.98 -67.40
C THR A 59 1.86 -26.79 -67.58
N LYS A 60 3.08 -27.14 -68.00
CA LYS A 60 4.10 -26.43 -68.80
C LYS A 60 4.68 -25.07 -68.33
N PRO A 61 6.00 -24.88 -68.53
CA PRO A 61 6.71 -23.67 -68.12
C PRO A 61 6.40 -22.53 -69.09
N VAL A 62 5.90 -21.42 -68.56
CA VAL A 62 5.85 -20.13 -69.25
C VAL A 62 6.85 -19.22 -68.55
N GLU A 63 7.77 -18.69 -69.36
CA GLU A 63 8.76 -17.67 -68.99
C GLU A 63 8.09 -16.54 -68.20
N ARG A 64 8.53 -16.32 -66.96
CA ARG A 64 8.10 -15.20 -66.13
C ARG A 64 9.08 -14.06 -66.28
N SER A 65 8.56 -12.96 -66.82
CA SER A 65 9.15 -11.63 -66.80
C SER A 65 9.39 -11.17 -65.37
N GLU A 66 10.59 -10.65 -65.13
CA GLU A 66 11.00 -9.94 -63.91
C GLU A 66 10.02 -8.79 -63.62
N SER A 67 9.32 -8.86 -62.48
CA SER A 67 8.54 -7.74 -61.94
C SER A 67 9.05 -7.35 -60.54
N PRO A 68 8.94 -6.07 -60.12
CA PRO A 68 9.68 -5.50 -58.98
C PRO A 68 9.12 -5.86 -57.59
N GLU A 69 8.23 -6.87 -57.49
CA GLU A 69 7.56 -7.23 -56.23
C GLU A 69 8.34 -8.27 -55.41
N ASP A 70 9.41 -8.85 -55.96
CA ASP A 70 10.21 -9.90 -55.31
C ASP A 70 11.14 -9.35 -54.20
N ASP A 71 11.55 -8.08 -54.30
CA ASP A 71 12.43 -7.44 -53.31
C ASP A 71 11.75 -7.21 -51.95
N SER A 72 10.43 -7.02 -51.93
CA SER A 72 9.66 -6.82 -50.70
C SER A 72 9.52 -8.11 -49.90
N HIS A 73 9.33 -9.24 -50.61
CA HIS A 73 9.25 -10.55 -49.98
C HIS A 73 10.61 -10.97 -49.41
N ASP A 74 11.71 -10.72 -50.13
CA ASP A 74 13.06 -11.05 -49.67
C ASP A 74 13.48 -10.22 -48.43
N MET A 75 13.05 -8.95 -48.34
CA MET A 75 13.25 -8.14 -47.12
C MET A 75 12.48 -8.67 -45.92
N LEU A 76 11.24 -9.13 -46.09
CA LEU A 76 10.45 -9.69 -45.00
C LEU A 76 11.03 -11.02 -44.50
N VAL A 77 11.52 -11.87 -45.40
CA VAL A 77 12.17 -13.13 -45.03
C VAL A 77 13.45 -12.86 -44.22
N LYS A 78 14.28 -11.91 -44.64
CA LYS A 78 15.49 -11.50 -43.90
C LYS A 78 15.18 -10.94 -42.52
N GLU A 79 14.10 -10.16 -42.40
CA GLU A 79 13.69 -9.61 -41.10
C GLU A 79 13.16 -10.69 -40.15
N ILE A 80 12.44 -11.69 -40.66
CA ILE A 80 11.98 -12.85 -39.87
C ILE A 80 13.18 -13.68 -39.38
N GLU A 81 14.20 -13.88 -40.22
CA GLU A 81 15.42 -14.58 -39.79
C GLU A 81 16.21 -13.79 -38.74
N ARG A 82 16.29 -12.46 -38.86
CA ARG A 82 16.91 -11.58 -37.87
C ARG A 82 16.24 -11.71 -36.50
N LEU A 83 14.91 -11.66 -36.46
CA LEU A 83 14.14 -11.76 -35.22
C LEU A 83 14.26 -13.15 -34.57
N ARG A 84 14.38 -14.22 -35.36
CA ARG A 84 14.63 -15.57 -34.83
C ARG A 84 15.99 -15.68 -34.14
N LEU A 85 17.02 -15.06 -34.70
CA LEU A 85 18.36 -15.05 -34.09
C LEU A 85 18.37 -14.27 -32.77
N GLU A 86 17.70 -13.11 -32.73
CA GLU A 86 17.57 -12.31 -31.51
C GLU A 86 16.81 -13.05 -30.40
N GLN A 87 15.76 -13.80 -30.77
CA GLN A 87 15.03 -14.62 -29.81
C GLN A 87 15.90 -15.74 -29.21
N ILE A 88 16.73 -16.40 -30.02
CA ILE A 88 17.64 -17.46 -29.55
C ILE A 88 18.69 -16.88 -28.58
N GLU A 89 19.23 -15.68 -28.86
CA GLU A 89 20.19 -15.01 -27.98
C GLU A 89 19.55 -14.67 -26.62
N LYS A 90 18.32 -14.15 -26.63
CA LYS A 90 17.57 -13.84 -25.40
C LYS A 90 17.23 -15.08 -24.58
N GLU A 91 16.89 -16.19 -25.24
CA GLU A 91 16.63 -17.46 -24.56
C GLU A 91 17.92 -18.04 -23.92
N SER A 92 19.08 -17.85 -24.55
CA SER A 92 20.38 -18.21 -23.98
C SER A 92 20.71 -17.38 -22.74
N GLU A 93 20.55 -16.05 -22.81
CA GLU A 93 20.77 -15.12 -21.70
C GLU A 93 19.87 -15.46 -20.49
N LEU A 94 18.60 -15.80 -20.75
CA LEU A 94 17.65 -16.21 -19.72
C LEU A 94 18.05 -17.54 -19.06
N SER A 95 18.62 -18.48 -19.82
CA SER A 95 19.09 -19.76 -19.31
C SER A 95 20.30 -19.59 -18.38
N GLU A 96 21.25 -18.72 -18.72
CA GLU A 96 22.41 -18.40 -17.87
C GLU A 96 21.99 -17.74 -16.55
N LEU A 97 21.02 -16.82 -16.60
CA LEU A 97 20.47 -16.19 -15.39
C LEU A 97 19.76 -17.21 -14.48
N ARG A 98 19.06 -18.19 -15.06
CA ARG A 98 18.43 -19.28 -14.29
C ARG A 98 19.46 -20.15 -13.59
N GLN A 99 20.53 -20.55 -14.29
CA GLN A 99 21.63 -21.31 -13.67
C GLN A 99 22.32 -20.52 -12.56
N THR A 100 22.54 -19.22 -12.75
CA THR A 100 23.15 -18.34 -11.75
C THR A 100 22.29 -18.25 -10.49
N ASN A 101 20.98 -18.08 -10.64
CA ASN A 101 20.04 -18.04 -9.52
C ASN A 101 19.94 -19.38 -8.78
N GLU A 102 19.99 -20.49 -9.51
CA GLU A 102 19.98 -21.83 -8.92
C GLU A 102 21.25 -22.09 -8.09
N GLN A 103 22.42 -21.64 -8.60
CA GLN A 103 23.69 -21.71 -7.89
C GLN A 103 23.72 -20.80 -6.65
N LEU A 104 23.12 -19.61 -6.72
CA LEU A 104 22.93 -18.72 -5.56
C LEU A 104 22.03 -19.36 -4.50
N ASN A 105 20.92 -19.97 -4.90
CA ASN A 105 20.01 -20.67 -3.97
C ASN A 105 20.68 -21.86 -3.28
N LEU A 106 21.48 -22.64 -4.00
CA LEU A 106 22.28 -23.73 -3.42
C LEU A 106 23.32 -23.21 -2.41
N THR A 107 23.93 -22.06 -2.70
CA THR A 107 24.90 -21.41 -1.79
C THR A 107 24.22 -20.89 -0.51
N LEU A 108 23.02 -20.32 -0.64
CA LEU A 108 22.22 -19.81 0.48
C LEU A 108 21.72 -20.93 1.41
N GLN A 109 21.45 -22.12 0.88
CA GLN A 109 21.00 -23.27 1.67
C GLN A 109 22.11 -23.97 2.46
N GLN A 110 23.38 -23.80 2.07
CA GLN A 110 24.52 -24.54 2.65
C GLN A 110 25.24 -23.82 3.81
N SER A 111 24.82 -22.62 4.24
CA SER A 111 25.53 -21.87 5.31
C SER A 111 24.62 -20.98 6.16
N PRO A 112 23.92 -21.53 7.18
CA PRO A 112 23.07 -20.76 8.10
C PRO A 112 23.83 -19.67 8.89
N SER A 113 25.16 -19.83 9.05
CA SER A 113 26.02 -18.92 9.81
C SER A 113 26.36 -17.61 9.09
N GLN A 114 26.08 -17.48 7.80
CA GLN A 114 26.32 -16.23 7.05
C GLN A 114 25.11 -15.28 7.05
N VAL A 115 23.92 -15.75 7.43
CA VAL A 115 22.70 -14.92 7.47
C VAL A 115 22.82 -13.79 8.52
N GLN A 116 23.59 -13.98 9.59
CA GLN A 116 23.88 -12.91 10.56
C GLN A 116 24.90 -11.87 10.06
N GLN A 117 25.73 -12.17 9.05
CA GLN A 117 26.69 -11.20 8.48
C GLN A 117 26.08 -10.33 7.36
N PHE A 118 24.98 -10.77 6.72
CA PHE A 118 24.27 -9.95 5.73
C PHE A 118 23.42 -8.84 6.36
N ALA A 119 23.06 -8.94 7.65
CA ALA A 119 22.29 -7.91 8.35
C ALA A 119 23.06 -6.61 8.66
N THR A 120 24.40 -6.64 8.58
CA THR A 120 25.28 -5.47 8.83
C THR A 120 25.60 -4.65 7.58
N LYS A 121 25.12 -5.01 6.38
CA LYS A 121 25.66 -4.46 5.12
C LYS A 121 25.01 -3.20 4.53
N ASN A 122 23.88 -2.72 5.03
CA ASN A 122 23.21 -1.53 4.44
C ASN A 122 23.12 -0.36 5.44
N ARG A 123 24.26 0.08 5.99
CA ARG A 123 24.32 1.41 6.60
C ARG A 123 24.61 2.39 5.47
N ASN A 124 23.70 3.32 5.22
CA ASN A 124 23.76 4.33 4.16
C ASN A 124 24.75 5.45 4.52
N LEU A 125 25.96 5.05 4.92
CA LEU A 125 26.98 5.90 5.48
C LEU A 125 28.08 6.17 4.45
N PRO A 126 28.38 7.43 4.15
CA PRO A 126 29.49 7.78 3.27
C PRO A 126 30.83 7.35 3.88
N LYS A 127 31.59 6.56 3.13
CA LYS A 127 32.92 6.09 3.51
C LYS A 127 33.99 6.68 2.61
N VAL A 128 35.23 6.64 3.08
CA VAL A 128 36.40 6.99 2.26
C VAL A 128 36.40 6.14 0.99
N GLY A 129 36.47 6.80 -0.16
CA GLY A 129 36.40 6.19 -1.48
C GLY A 129 35.00 6.14 -2.10
N ASP A 130 33.94 6.46 -1.36
CA ASP A 130 32.58 6.46 -1.92
C ASP A 130 32.35 7.66 -2.85
N PRO A 131 31.60 7.46 -3.97
CA PRO A 131 31.14 8.54 -4.82
C PRO A 131 29.99 9.30 -4.15
N VAL A 132 30.08 10.62 -4.18
CA VAL A 132 29.16 11.53 -3.50
C VAL A 132 28.79 12.71 -4.40
N LEU A 133 27.69 13.36 -4.04
CA LEU A 133 27.37 14.71 -4.46
C LEU A 133 27.69 15.66 -3.31
N ALA A 134 28.47 16.71 -3.59
CA ALA A 134 28.82 17.72 -2.61
C ALA A 134 28.46 19.11 -3.12
N MET A 135 28.02 19.99 -2.20
CA MET A 135 27.72 21.38 -2.53
C MET A 135 29.02 22.15 -2.76
N TRP A 136 29.10 22.91 -3.85
CA TRP A 136 30.28 23.72 -4.11
C TRP A 136 30.18 25.09 -3.41
N GLU A 137 31.17 25.44 -2.58
CA GLU A 137 31.18 26.69 -1.80
C GLU A 137 31.04 27.95 -2.67
N SER A 138 31.58 27.91 -3.90
CA SER A 138 31.57 29.07 -4.81
C SER A 138 30.24 29.29 -5.52
N THR A 139 29.38 28.26 -5.61
CA THR A 139 28.01 28.39 -6.11
C THR A 139 27.05 27.70 -5.16
N PRO A 140 26.65 28.40 -4.07
CA PRO A 140 25.73 27.85 -3.08
C PRO A 140 24.49 27.25 -3.75
N TRP A 141 24.01 26.14 -3.19
CA TRP A 141 22.83 25.41 -3.65
C TRP A 141 22.99 24.61 -4.96
N GLN A 142 24.23 24.41 -5.42
CA GLN A 142 24.58 23.53 -6.53
C GLN A 142 25.51 22.41 -6.05
N TYR A 143 25.23 21.20 -6.50
CA TYR A 143 25.92 19.98 -6.08
C TYR A 143 26.57 19.30 -7.28
N PHE A 144 27.78 18.77 -7.08
CA PHE A 144 28.61 18.16 -8.11
C PHE A 144 29.18 16.84 -7.61
N THR A 145 29.59 15.97 -8.55
CA THR A 145 30.12 14.66 -8.21
C THR A 145 31.55 14.79 -7.66
N ALA A 146 31.83 14.03 -6.61
CA ALA A 146 33.12 13.98 -5.94
C ALA A 146 33.32 12.61 -5.30
N THR A 147 34.53 12.37 -4.80
CA THR A 147 34.89 11.16 -4.06
C THR A 147 35.39 11.53 -2.66
N ILE A 148 34.94 10.83 -1.62
CA ILE A 148 35.40 11.08 -0.24
C ILE A 148 36.86 10.66 -0.06
N VAL A 149 37.66 11.54 0.54
CA VAL A 149 39.08 11.33 0.88
C VAL A 149 39.25 11.03 2.37
N SER A 150 38.61 11.80 3.23
CA SER A 150 38.70 11.63 4.68
C SER A 150 37.43 12.16 5.36
N PHE A 151 37.19 11.76 6.60
CA PHE A 151 36.08 12.26 7.42
C PHE A 151 36.59 12.66 8.80
N ASN A 152 36.25 13.86 9.24
CA ASN A 152 36.48 14.37 10.58
C ASN A 152 35.16 14.33 11.36
N SER A 153 35.05 13.37 12.26
CA SER A 153 33.85 13.12 13.04
C SER A 153 33.57 14.14 14.13
N GLU A 154 34.61 14.75 14.71
CA GLU A 154 34.47 15.82 15.70
C GLU A 154 33.84 17.08 15.10
N LYS A 155 34.16 17.38 13.83
CA LYS A 155 33.66 18.55 13.10
C LYS A 155 32.49 18.24 12.17
N LEU A 156 32.16 16.96 11.98
CA LEU A 156 31.20 16.48 10.99
C LEU A 156 31.50 17.00 9.56
N GLN A 157 32.79 16.97 9.19
CA GLN A 157 33.29 17.48 7.91
C GLN A 157 33.96 16.38 7.10
N TYR A 158 33.66 16.32 5.81
CA TYR A 158 34.29 15.44 4.84
C TYR A 158 35.34 16.22 4.03
N GLU A 159 36.48 15.60 3.80
CA GLU A 159 37.38 16.00 2.73
C GLU A 159 37.02 15.23 1.46
N ILE A 160 36.88 15.91 0.33
CA ILE A 160 36.51 15.32 -0.95
C ILE A 160 37.50 15.70 -2.05
N ASN A 161 37.55 14.88 -3.10
CA ASN A 161 38.15 15.23 -4.38
C ASN A 161 37.04 15.34 -5.43
N TRP A 162 36.89 16.51 -6.05
CA TRP A 162 35.96 16.68 -7.17
C TRP A 162 36.37 15.79 -8.34
N ASP A 163 35.41 15.13 -8.96
CA ASP A 163 35.68 14.22 -10.09
C ASP A 163 36.19 14.97 -11.33
N ASP A 164 35.90 16.28 -11.42
CA ASP A 164 36.41 17.17 -12.45
C ASP A 164 37.80 17.75 -12.14
N GLN A 165 38.44 17.29 -11.06
CA GLN A 165 39.76 17.67 -10.58
C GLN A 165 39.89 19.12 -10.09
N ASP A 166 38.79 19.80 -9.74
CA ASP A 166 38.87 21.12 -9.09
C ASP A 166 39.66 21.03 -7.74
N PRO A 167 40.65 21.91 -7.50
CA PRO A 167 41.43 21.92 -6.26
C PRO A 167 40.76 22.68 -5.09
N THR A 168 39.64 23.37 -5.31
CA THR A 168 39.00 24.29 -4.34
C THR A 168 37.86 23.64 -3.55
N GLY A 169 37.50 24.22 -2.40
CA GLY A 169 36.28 23.87 -1.66
C GLY A 169 36.15 22.38 -1.32
N ARG A 170 37.25 21.74 -0.90
CA ARG A 170 37.31 20.29 -0.65
C ARG A 170 36.81 19.86 0.73
N ILE A 171 36.62 20.80 1.65
CA ILE A 171 36.11 20.52 2.98
C ILE A 171 34.62 20.83 2.99
N ILE A 172 33.79 19.81 3.19
CA ILE A 172 32.35 19.88 3.04
C ILE A 172 31.69 19.41 4.32
N ASP A 173 30.79 20.21 4.89
CA ASP A 173 29.97 19.79 6.02
C ASP A 173 29.03 18.64 5.62
N TYR A 174 28.75 17.72 6.55
CA TYR A 174 27.92 16.54 6.28
C TYR A 174 26.54 16.85 5.66
N TYR A 175 25.93 17.98 6.02
CA TYR A 175 24.60 18.39 5.54
C TYR A 175 24.63 18.94 4.10
N ASN A 176 25.83 19.18 3.56
CA ASN A 176 26.08 19.61 2.18
C ASN A 176 26.58 18.46 1.29
N LEU A 177 26.42 17.22 1.74
CA LEU A 177 26.88 16.01 1.07
C LEU A 177 25.73 15.00 0.93
N ALA A 178 25.77 14.17 -0.12
CA ALA A 178 24.87 13.04 -0.35
C ALA A 178 25.62 11.90 -1.04
N LEU A 179 25.31 10.64 -0.74
CA LEU A 179 25.85 9.51 -1.51
C LEU A 179 25.31 9.54 -2.95
N ASP A 180 26.17 9.30 -3.95
CA ASP A 180 25.75 9.15 -5.35
C ASP A 180 25.18 7.75 -5.60
N ARG A 181 24.09 7.41 -4.90
CA ARG A 181 23.36 6.16 -5.04
C ARG A 181 21.86 6.41 -5.14
N VAL A 182 21.15 5.49 -5.78
CA VAL A 182 19.67 5.51 -5.80
C VAL A 182 19.16 5.30 -4.36
N PRO A 183 18.32 6.19 -3.82
CA PRO A 183 17.67 6.00 -2.52
C PRO A 183 16.76 4.78 -2.52
N GLU A 184 16.56 4.17 -1.36
CA GLU A 184 15.55 3.13 -1.21
C GLU A 184 14.13 3.73 -1.35
N PRO A 185 13.13 2.96 -1.81
CA PRO A 185 11.77 3.45 -1.99
C PRO A 185 11.09 4.00 -0.73
N ASP A 186 11.58 3.63 0.45
CA ASP A 186 11.11 4.08 1.76
C ASP A 186 11.93 5.25 2.34
N GLU A 187 12.88 5.81 1.57
CA GLU A 187 13.67 6.98 1.93
C GLU A 187 13.16 8.27 1.27
N VAL A 188 12.24 8.17 0.29
CA VAL A 188 11.71 9.32 -0.44
C VAL A 188 10.18 9.29 -0.43
N ALA A 189 9.59 10.32 0.15
CA ALA A 189 8.15 10.59 0.18
C ALA A 189 7.85 12.10 0.12
N ILE A 190 6.58 12.50 0.20
CA ILE A 190 6.20 13.92 0.21
C ILE A 190 6.91 14.65 1.37
N GLY A 191 7.43 15.83 1.09
CA GLY A 191 8.21 16.64 2.04
C GLY A 191 9.70 16.27 2.15
N SER A 192 10.15 15.18 1.52
CA SER A 192 11.57 14.78 1.56
C SER A 192 12.44 15.82 0.86
N ILE A 193 13.61 16.10 1.46
CA ILE A 193 14.66 16.89 0.83
C ILE A 193 15.54 15.95 0.00
N VAL A 194 15.63 16.22 -1.29
CA VAL A 194 16.36 15.40 -2.27
C VAL A 194 17.31 16.27 -3.07
N LEU A 195 18.38 15.67 -3.59
CA LEU A 195 19.15 16.23 -4.68
C LEU A 195 18.66 15.64 -6.00
N PHE A 196 18.55 16.47 -7.02
CA PHE A 196 18.09 16.05 -8.34
C PHE A 196 18.87 16.75 -9.46
N PRO A 197 19.06 16.10 -10.62
CA PRO A 197 19.83 16.66 -11.72
C PRO A 197 19.01 17.73 -12.46
N GLN A 198 19.59 18.92 -12.65
CA GLN A 198 19.05 19.96 -13.51
C GLN A 198 20.19 20.80 -14.10
N GLY A 199 20.36 20.70 -15.42
CA GLY A 199 21.42 21.36 -16.16
C GLY A 199 22.74 20.57 -16.24
N LYS A 200 23.63 21.04 -17.10
CA LYS A 200 24.97 20.49 -17.33
C LYS A 200 25.98 21.63 -17.23
N TYR A 201 27.19 21.32 -16.78
CA TYR A 201 28.32 22.25 -16.90
C TYR A 201 29.34 21.70 -17.89
N ARG A 202 30.00 22.61 -18.60
CA ARG A 202 31.15 22.28 -19.44
C ARG A 202 32.40 22.51 -18.61
N GLY A 203 33.23 21.48 -18.49
CA GLY A 203 34.58 21.64 -18.01
C GLY A 203 35.45 22.37 -19.03
N GLN A 204 36.55 22.97 -18.57
CA GLN A 204 37.53 23.59 -19.46
C GLN A 204 38.39 22.50 -20.11
N GLU A 205 38.51 22.54 -21.43
CA GLU A 205 39.21 21.54 -22.24
C GLU A 205 40.65 21.34 -21.72
N GLY A 206 41.02 20.11 -21.36
CA GLY A 206 42.33 19.76 -20.79
C GLY A 206 42.49 19.95 -19.27
N VAL A 207 41.48 20.48 -18.57
CA VAL A 207 41.55 20.74 -17.11
C VAL A 207 40.37 20.13 -16.34
N ARG A 208 39.15 20.14 -16.88
CA ARG A 208 37.95 19.64 -16.19
C ARG A 208 37.07 18.83 -17.12
N LEU A 209 36.51 17.72 -16.63
CA LEU A 209 35.46 16.98 -17.32
C LEU A 209 34.11 17.64 -17.00
N GLY A 210 33.30 17.95 -18.03
CA GLY A 210 31.95 18.45 -17.81
C GLY A 210 31.05 17.40 -17.15
N GLY A 211 30.01 17.82 -16.45
CA GLY A 211 29.15 16.92 -15.67
C GLY A 211 27.70 17.38 -15.54
N LEU A 212 26.93 16.61 -14.77
CA LEU A 212 25.57 16.98 -14.36
C LEU A 212 25.63 17.93 -13.17
N ARG A 213 24.70 18.90 -13.14
CA ARG A 213 24.48 19.74 -11.96
C ARG A 213 23.33 19.17 -11.17
N TYR A 214 23.52 19.00 -9.87
CA TYR A 214 22.45 18.61 -8.96
C TYR A 214 21.99 19.80 -8.11
N HIS A 215 20.71 19.79 -7.74
CA HIS A 215 20.05 20.85 -6.99
C HIS A 215 19.28 20.25 -5.84
N GLN A 216 19.19 20.99 -4.74
CA GLN A 216 18.34 20.60 -3.62
C GLN A 216 16.88 20.99 -3.89
N GLY A 217 15.97 20.05 -3.66
CA GLY A 217 14.54 20.23 -3.80
C GLY A 217 13.75 19.50 -2.72
N ARG A 218 12.47 19.87 -2.61
CA ARG A 218 11.49 19.24 -1.74
C ARG A 218 10.44 18.54 -2.59
N ILE A 219 10.18 17.26 -2.31
CA ILE A 219 9.09 16.51 -2.96
C ILE A 219 7.76 17.11 -2.54
N THR A 220 6.89 17.43 -3.50
CA THR A 220 5.53 17.96 -3.27
C THR A 220 4.45 16.97 -3.68
N SER A 221 4.73 16.04 -4.58
CA SER A 221 3.77 15.02 -5.04
C SER A 221 4.48 13.74 -5.46
N VAL A 222 3.77 12.62 -5.31
CA VAL A 222 4.17 11.30 -5.81
C VAL A 222 3.02 10.74 -6.62
N SER A 223 3.29 10.32 -7.86
CA SER A 223 2.31 9.77 -8.79
C SER A 223 2.79 8.45 -9.39
N ASN A 224 1.87 7.66 -9.96
CA ASN A 224 2.23 6.45 -10.68
C ASN A 224 2.39 6.77 -12.18
N GLY A 225 3.54 6.40 -12.74
CA GLY A 225 3.80 6.43 -14.17
C GLY A 225 3.03 5.35 -14.94
N ARG A 226 3.11 5.39 -16.27
CA ARG A 226 2.37 4.47 -17.16
C ARG A 226 2.71 2.98 -16.96
N GLY A 227 3.89 2.67 -16.41
CA GLY A 227 4.32 1.30 -16.09
C GLY A 227 4.26 0.98 -14.59
N GLY A 228 3.50 1.74 -13.80
CA GLY A 228 3.40 1.55 -12.34
C GLY A 228 4.62 2.02 -11.53
N GLN A 229 5.64 2.59 -12.17
CA GLN A 229 6.77 3.19 -11.47
C GLN A 229 6.36 4.46 -10.73
N LYS A 230 6.93 4.72 -9.55
CA LYS A 230 6.70 5.98 -8.83
C LYS A 230 7.44 7.14 -9.52
N LEU A 231 6.72 8.22 -9.76
CA LEU A 231 7.21 9.49 -10.27
C LEU A 231 7.08 10.56 -9.19
N TYR A 232 8.09 11.42 -9.09
CA TYR A 232 8.24 12.42 -8.05
C TYR A 232 8.24 13.82 -8.67
N ASP A 233 7.39 14.67 -8.12
CA ASP A 233 7.34 16.10 -8.44
C ASP A 233 7.78 16.89 -7.22
N GLY A 234 8.33 18.08 -7.45
CA GLY A 234 8.79 18.93 -6.37
C GLY A 234 9.24 20.31 -6.79
N VAL A 235 9.76 21.04 -5.81
CA VAL A 235 10.22 22.41 -5.95
C VAL A 235 11.62 22.57 -5.40
N HIS A 236 12.38 23.53 -5.92
CA HIS A 236 13.64 23.93 -5.32
C HIS A 236 13.42 24.40 -3.87
N THR A 237 14.35 24.07 -2.96
CA THR A 237 14.32 24.59 -1.57
C THR A 237 14.81 26.03 -1.46
N LYS A 238 15.52 26.50 -2.49
CA LYS A 238 16.25 27.77 -2.52
C LYS A 238 16.10 28.44 -3.87
N GLY A 239 15.93 29.76 -3.87
CA GLY A 239 15.67 30.58 -5.05
C GLY A 239 16.62 31.77 -5.19
N GLU A 240 16.25 32.72 -6.05
CA GLU A 240 17.01 33.95 -6.28
C GLU A 240 17.22 34.76 -4.99
N GLU A 241 16.22 34.79 -4.12
CA GLU A 241 16.25 35.45 -2.81
C GLU A 241 17.33 34.88 -1.88
N ASP A 242 17.74 33.62 -2.08
CA ASP A 242 18.81 32.96 -1.33
C ASP A 242 20.20 33.09 -2.00
N ASN A 243 20.34 34.01 -2.96
CA ASN A 243 21.49 34.16 -3.84
C ASN A 243 21.79 32.91 -4.69
N LYS A 244 20.78 32.07 -4.96
CA LYS A 244 20.96 30.93 -5.87
C LYS A 244 21.12 31.44 -7.30
N TRP A 245 22.11 30.90 -8.00
CA TRP A 245 22.26 31.18 -9.42
C TRP A 245 21.17 30.46 -10.23
N ILE A 246 20.20 31.23 -10.74
CA ILE A 246 19.03 30.74 -11.48
C ILE A 246 19.04 31.04 -13.00
N THR A 247 19.98 31.84 -13.49
CA THR A 247 19.96 32.33 -14.88
C THR A 247 20.61 31.38 -15.90
N TYR A 248 20.93 30.15 -15.50
CA TYR A 248 21.53 29.17 -16.41
C TYR A 248 20.46 28.46 -17.26
N SER A 249 20.84 28.07 -18.48
CA SER A 249 19.94 27.39 -19.40
C SER A 249 19.49 26.03 -18.83
N GLY A 250 18.17 25.82 -18.77
CA GLY A 250 17.56 24.60 -18.23
C GLY A 250 17.14 24.69 -16.75
N TYR A 251 17.28 25.85 -16.10
CA TYR A 251 16.70 26.07 -14.78
C TYR A 251 15.17 26.03 -14.84
N ASN A 252 14.57 25.29 -13.91
CA ASN A 252 13.13 25.32 -13.64
C ASN A 252 12.93 25.17 -12.14
N PHE A 253 12.20 26.11 -11.53
CA PHE A 253 11.91 26.07 -10.09
C PHE A 253 11.14 24.81 -9.68
N HIS A 254 10.36 24.25 -10.59
CA HIS A 254 9.65 22.99 -10.42
C HIS A 254 10.36 21.87 -11.19
N PHE A 255 10.34 20.67 -10.62
CA PHE A 255 10.63 19.45 -11.34
C PHE A 255 9.42 18.52 -11.31
N THR A 256 9.20 17.80 -12.39
CA THR A 256 8.04 16.91 -12.55
C THR A 256 8.44 15.60 -13.20
N GLY A 257 7.73 14.53 -12.85
CA GLY A 257 7.87 13.22 -13.46
C GLY A 257 9.23 12.56 -13.23
N MET A 258 9.93 12.90 -12.14
CA MET A 258 11.26 12.31 -11.90
C MET A 258 11.17 10.90 -11.35
N GLU A 259 12.00 10.00 -11.85
CA GLU A 259 12.14 8.66 -11.31
C GLU A 259 13.05 8.67 -10.07
N LEU A 260 12.84 7.71 -9.16
CA LEU A 260 13.68 7.51 -7.97
C LEU A 260 15.18 7.40 -8.33
N SER A 261 15.49 6.78 -9.47
CA SER A 261 16.85 6.60 -10.00
C SER A 261 17.62 7.91 -10.21
N LYS A 262 16.91 9.04 -10.34
CA LYS A 262 17.46 10.38 -10.56
C LYS A 262 17.65 11.17 -9.26
N LEU A 263 17.09 10.73 -8.15
CA LEU A 263 17.15 11.43 -6.88
C LEU A 263 18.34 10.93 -6.06
N ARG A 264 18.89 11.78 -5.18
CA ARG A 264 19.82 11.41 -4.10
C ARG A 264 19.34 12.02 -2.79
N ILE A 265 19.77 11.45 -1.67
CA ILE A 265 19.44 11.94 -0.33
C ILE A 265 20.72 12.16 0.47
N SER A 266 20.72 13.18 1.32
CA SER A 266 21.78 13.39 2.29
C SER A 266 21.73 12.31 3.38
N PRO A 267 22.88 11.89 3.91
CA PRO A 267 22.95 10.90 4.98
C PRO A 267 22.32 11.44 6.27
N ASN A 268 21.78 10.55 7.10
CA ASN A 268 21.29 10.91 8.42
C ASN A 268 22.49 11.14 9.37
N VAL A 269 22.52 12.30 10.04
CA VAL A 269 23.62 12.67 10.95
C VAL A 269 23.80 11.70 12.12
N LEU A 270 22.71 11.13 12.62
CA LEU A 270 22.75 10.20 13.75
C LEU A 270 23.33 8.85 13.32
N ASP A 271 23.12 8.45 12.07
CA ASP A 271 23.80 7.27 11.52
C ASP A 271 25.31 7.51 11.52
N ILE A 272 25.76 8.70 11.06
CA ILE A 272 27.19 9.04 10.96
C ILE A 272 27.84 8.98 12.35
N LEU A 273 27.20 9.61 13.33
CA LEU A 273 27.68 9.65 14.71
C LEU A 273 27.63 8.29 15.43
N SER A 274 26.90 7.32 14.90
CA SER A 274 26.83 5.98 15.51
C SER A 274 28.07 5.11 15.24
N GLU A 275 28.86 5.39 14.19
CA GLU A 275 30.04 4.58 13.84
C GLU A 275 31.31 4.99 14.60
N ASP A 276 31.47 6.28 14.93
CA ASP A 276 32.64 6.78 15.67
C ASP A 276 32.67 6.39 17.16
N ASN A 277 31.54 5.93 17.71
CA ASN A 277 31.39 5.59 19.14
C ASN A 277 32.20 4.35 19.59
N SER A 278 33.05 3.78 18.73
CA SER A 278 34.01 2.75 19.13
C SER A 278 35.30 3.30 19.75
N SER A 279 35.55 4.64 19.74
CA SER A 279 36.85 5.16 20.21
C SER A 279 36.88 6.45 21.05
N SER A 280 35.80 7.22 21.20
CA SER A 280 35.79 8.43 22.04
C SER A 280 34.78 8.32 23.19
N ALA A 281 35.25 7.78 24.32
CA ALA A 281 34.55 7.89 25.59
C ALA A 281 34.50 9.37 26.00
N VAL A 282 33.38 10.04 25.72
CA VAL A 282 33.05 11.31 26.37
C VAL A 282 32.88 10.99 27.85
N ASP A 283 33.74 11.55 28.69
CA ASP A 283 33.90 11.30 30.14
C ASP A 283 32.68 11.75 31.00
N GLY A 284 31.53 11.98 30.36
CA GLY A 284 30.26 12.28 30.99
C GLY A 284 29.49 11.00 31.28
N VAL A 285 29.07 10.79 32.53
CA VAL A 285 28.17 9.70 32.90
C VAL A 285 26.80 9.95 32.25
N ILE A 286 26.62 9.46 31.04
CA ILE A 286 25.33 9.51 30.35
C ILE A 286 24.38 8.60 31.10
N ARG A 287 23.29 9.19 31.59
CA ARG A 287 22.25 8.42 32.26
C ARG A 287 21.47 7.65 31.20
N PRO A 288 21.50 6.31 31.20
CA PRO A 288 20.64 5.54 30.33
C PRO A 288 19.18 5.85 30.67
N CYS A 289 18.31 5.82 29.67
CA CYS A 289 16.86 5.91 29.87
C CYS A 289 16.19 4.60 29.44
N ASP A 290 15.02 4.30 29.98
CA ASP A 290 14.17 3.22 29.50
C ASP A 290 13.42 3.65 28.23
N ILE A 291 13.02 4.91 28.16
CA ILE A 291 12.21 5.49 27.10
C ILE A 291 12.94 6.67 26.47
N PHE A 292 13.08 6.66 25.15
CA PHE A 292 13.43 7.86 24.39
C PHE A 292 12.15 8.46 23.82
N ILE A 293 11.68 9.59 24.35
CA ILE A 293 10.59 10.38 23.81
C ILE A 293 11.12 11.46 22.86
N SER A 294 10.65 11.45 21.62
CA SER A 294 10.99 12.41 20.58
C SER A 294 9.74 13.23 20.24
N TYR A 295 9.84 14.55 20.25
CA TYR A 295 8.73 15.46 19.99
C TYR A 295 9.23 16.81 19.45
N SER A 296 8.42 17.49 18.63
CA SER A 296 8.73 18.87 18.22
C SER A 296 8.37 19.86 19.31
N LYS A 297 9.27 20.81 19.60
CA LYS A 297 9.02 21.88 20.58
C LYS A 297 7.80 22.73 20.21
N ALA A 298 7.45 22.80 18.92
CA ALA A 298 6.26 23.50 18.46
C ALA A 298 4.95 22.82 18.91
N ASN A 299 5.00 21.55 19.33
CA ASN A 299 3.85 20.86 19.90
C ASN A 299 3.82 20.89 21.44
N SER A 300 4.77 21.57 22.10
CA SER A 300 4.79 21.70 23.55
C SER A 300 4.36 23.10 23.96
N PRO A 301 3.11 23.29 24.47
CA PRO A 301 2.68 24.54 25.06
C PRO A 301 3.66 25.11 26.08
N SER A 302 4.30 24.24 26.87
CA SER A 302 5.32 24.67 27.85
C SER A 302 6.60 25.15 27.18
N ALA A 303 7.07 24.52 26.10
CA ALA A 303 8.24 25.01 25.36
C ALA A 303 7.98 26.36 24.68
N ILE A 304 6.76 26.56 24.15
CA ILE A 304 6.31 27.84 23.58
C ILE A 304 6.31 28.94 24.65
N ARG A 305 5.68 28.69 25.80
CA ARG A 305 5.65 29.64 26.95
C ARG A 305 7.05 29.98 27.46
N ASN A 306 7.98 29.04 27.39
CA ASN A 306 9.36 29.23 27.80
C ASN A 306 10.24 29.90 26.72
N HIS A 307 9.66 30.31 25.58
CA HIS A 307 10.36 30.94 24.45
C HIS A 307 11.51 30.09 23.87
N GLU A 308 11.33 28.76 23.84
CA GLU A 308 12.39 27.83 23.41
C GLU A 308 12.47 27.62 21.88
N LEU A 309 11.61 28.27 21.09
CA LEU A 309 11.49 28.10 19.63
C LEU A 309 12.39 29.03 18.79
N GLY A 310 13.22 29.86 19.44
CA GLY A 310 14.06 30.83 18.73
C GLY A 310 13.27 32.06 18.24
N SER A 311 13.97 33.17 18.01
CA SER A 311 13.41 34.50 17.78
C SER A 311 12.74 34.66 16.41
N SER A 312 11.50 34.21 16.28
CA SER A 312 10.50 34.76 15.35
C SER A 312 9.17 34.83 16.10
N ASP A 313 8.62 36.04 16.20
CA ASP A 313 7.48 36.39 17.05
C ASP A 313 6.32 35.37 17.01
N PRO A 314 5.71 35.02 18.17
CA PRO A 314 4.48 34.23 18.17
C PRO A 314 3.35 35.05 17.52
N PRO A 315 2.51 34.44 16.65
CA PRO A 315 1.34 35.14 16.12
C PRO A 315 0.39 35.54 17.26
N PRO A 316 -0.33 36.67 17.11
CA PRO A 316 -0.94 37.36 18.24
C PRO A 316 -2.19 36.65 18.78
N SER A 317 -2.17 36.33 20.09
CA SER A 317 -3.30 36.32 21.04
C SER A 317 -4.51 35.39 20.82
N TYR A 318 -4.58 34.61 19.73
CA TYR A 318 -5.65 33.60 19.54
C TYR A 318 -5.21 32.17 19.93
N ASP A 319 -3.89 31.93 20.06
CA ASP A 319 -3.32 30.60 20.30
C ASP A 319 -3.33 30.16 21.76
N GLU A 320 -3.48 31.03 22.77
CA GLU A 320 -3.51 30.57 24.17
C GLU A 320 -4.68 29.63 24.47
N ALA A 321 -5.84 29.86 23.87
CA ALA A 321 -7.01 28.98 23.99
C ALA A 321 -6.78 27.62 23.32
N VAL A 322 -6.15 27.60 22.13
CA VAL A 322 -5.82 26.37 21.40
C VAL A 322 -4.68 25.60 22.08
N LEU A 323 -3.68 26.30 22.61
CA LEU A 323 -2.58 25.72 23.39
C LEU A 323 -3.05 25.14 24.72
N SER A 324 -4.16 25.63 25.29
CA SER A 324 -4.72 25.10 26.53
C SER A 324 -5.42 23.74 26.37
N SER A 325 -5.90 23.42 25.16
CA SER A 325 -6.58 22.16 24.86
C SER A 325 -5.64 21.10 24.29
N ILE A 326 -4.45 21.46 23.81
CA ILE A 326 -3.46 20.50 23.31
C ILE A 326 -2.76 19.79 24.46
N CYS A 327 -2.56 18.47 24.33
CA CYS A 327 -1.74 17.68 25.24
C CYS A 327 -0.26 18.03 25.07
N ASP A 328 0.43 18.39 26.15
CA ASP A 328 1.86 18.71 26.12
C ASP A 328 2.71 17.43 26.16
N PRO A 329 3.59 17.17 25.17
CA PRO A 329 4.52 16.03 25.21
C PRO A 329 5.40 15.98 26.47
N ARG A 330 5.67 17.13 27.12
CA ARG A 330 6.37 17.18 28.40
C ARG A 330 5.55 16.59 29.55
N ASP A 331 4.23 16.79 29.54
CA ASP A 331 3.35 16.17 30.53
C ASP A 331 3.32 14.65 30.36
N ILE A 332 3.33 14.17 29.11
CA ILE A 332 3.46 12.73 28.81
C ILE A 332 4.75 12.18 29.42
N ARG A 333 5.88 12.87 29.21
CA ARG A 333 7.17 12.53 29.79
C ARG A 333 7.11 12.48 31.32
N TYR A 334 6.63 13.52 31.98
CA TYR A 334 6.58 13.57 33.45
C TYR A 334 5.68 12.48 34.04
N GLN A 335 4.58 12.14 33.36
CA GLN A 335 3.72 11.04 33.79
C GLN A 335 4.44 9.69 33.66
N LEU A 336 5.11 9.41 32.54
CA LEU A 336 5.92 8.19 32.38
C LEU A 336 6.99 8.06 33.48
N GLU A 337 7.66 9.17 33.83
CA GLU A 337 8.60 9.23 34.96
C GLU A 337 7.90 8.94 36.30
N GLY A 338 6.70 9.49 36.51
CA GLY A 338 5.87 9.23 37.70
C GLY A 338 5.44 7.76 37.85
N TYR A 339 5.31 7.03 36.74
CA TYR A 339 5.03 5.58 36.73
C TYR A 339 6.28 4.70 36.83
N GLY A 340 7.45 5.30 37.08
CA GLY A 340 8.70 4.60 37.37
C GLY A 340 9.59 4.30 36.17
N ALA A 341 9.28 4.82 34.98
CA ALA A 341 10.19 4.76 33.83
C ALA A 341 11.27 5.84 33.95
N THR A 342 12.47 5.56 33.46
CA THR A 342 13.44 6.64 33.16
C THR A 342 13.25 7.12 31.73
N VAL A 343 13.04 8.42 31.54
CA VAL A 343 12.82 9.04 30.22
C VAL A 343 13.97 10.01 29.90
N ASN A 344 14.37 10.14 28.64
CA ASN A 344 15.37 11.14 28.24
C ASN A 344 14.95 12.56 28.63
N GLY A 345 15.93 13.40 28.97
CA GLY A 345 15.69 14.80 29.32
C GLY A 345 15.28 15.67 28.12
N ASP A 346 14.75 16.85 28.39
CA ASP A 346 14.42 17.82 27.34
C ASP A 346 15.68 18.29 26.62
N ARG A 347 15.55 18.44 25.30
CA ARG A 347 16.65 18.88 24.43
C ARG A 347 17.03 20.34 24.74
N GLN A 348 18.12 20.53 25.47
CA GLN A 348 18.73 21.83 25.70
C GLN A 348 19.56 22.25 24.46
N ALA A 349 19.74 23.55 24.25
CA ALA A 349 20.50 24.08 23.11
C ALA A 349 21.97 23.60 23.07
N GLN A 350 22.49 23.05 24.17
CA GLN A 350 23.86 22.56 24.33
C GLN A 350 23.98 21.02 24.23
N HIS A 351 22.87 20.27 24.10
CA HIS A 351 22.93 18.81 23.98
C HIS A 351 23.56 18.40 22.64
N SER A 352 24.60 17.56 22.72
CA SER A 352 25.28 17.04 21.52
C SER A 352 24.43 15.96 20.85
N LEU A 353 24.41 15.93 19.52
CA LEU A 353 23.76 14.85 18.76
C LEU A 353 24.35 13.46 19.10
N ILE A 354 25.61 13.41 19.56
CA ILE A 354 26.26 12.19 20.04
C ILE A 354 25.53 11.63 21.28
N GLU A 355 25.15 12.50 22.21
CA GLU A 355 24.39 12.10 23.40
C GLU A 355 23.00 11.59 23.00
N THR A 356 22.35 12.21 22.01
CA THR A 356 21.09 11.73 21.44
C THR A 356 21.24 10.31 20.88
N VAL A 357 22.28 10.04 20.08
CA VAL A 357 22.58 8.69 19.56
C VAL A 357 22.73 7.68 20.70
N GLN A 358 23.50 8.03 21.73
CA GLN A 358 23.75 7.15 22.88
C GLN A 358 22.49 6.92 23.71
N GLN A 359 21.64 7.95 23.91
CA GLN A 359 20.34 7.80 24.57
C GLN A 359 19.37 6.94 23.78
N ILE A 360 19.28 7.10 22.44
CA ILE A 360 18.46 6.21 21.60
C ILE A 360 19.00 4.78 21.67
N ASN A 361 20.32 4.59 21.61
CA ASN A 361 20.93 3.26 21.66
C ASN A 361 20.75 2.57 23.02
N THR A 362 20.71 3.32 24.12
CA THR A 362 20.50 2.77 25.47
C THR A 362 19.03 2.62 25.85
N SER A 363 18.12 3.30 25.15
CA SER A 363 16.67 3.15 25.41
C SER A 363 16.13 1.78 25.05
N LYS A 364 15.13 1.33 25.82
CA LYS A 364 14.40 0.08 25.56
C LYS A 364 13.30 0.29 24.50
N VAL A 365 12.73 1.50 24.44
CA VAL A 365 11.63 1.86 23.54
C VAL A 365 11.73 3.33 23.09
N PHE A 366 11.30 3.61 21.87
CA PHE A 366 11.25 4.95 21.30
C PHE A 366 9.79 5.40 21.19
N VAL A 367 9.42 6.49 21.86
CA VAL A 367 8.08 7.10 21.78
C VAL A 367 8.16 8.30 20.85
N ALA A 368 7.45 8.25 19.72
CA ALA A 368 7.45 9.32 18.72
C ALA A 368 6.17 10.14 18.85
N CYS A 369 6.25 11.41 19.27
CA CYS A 369 5.12 12.34 19.31
C CYS A 369 4.93 13.00 17.94
N LEU A 370 4.15 12.36 17.09
CA LEU A 370 3.93 12.69 15.69
C LEU A 370 2.92 13.82 15.51
N SER A 371 3.26 14.72 14.60
CA SER A 371 2.47 15.87 14.15
C SER A 371 3.05 16.38 12.84
N ASP A 372 2.40 17.36 12.21
CA ASP A 372 2.97 18.05 11.06
C ASP A 372 4.23 18.85 11.43
N GLU A 373 4.30 19.41 12.64
CA GLU A 373 5.48 20.12 13.14
C GLU A 373 6.64 19.15 13.39
N TYR A 374 6.35 17.94 13.86
CA TYR A 374 7.33 16.88 14.07
C TYR A 374 8.02 16.50 12.77
N VAL A 375 7.24 16.27 11.71
CA VAL A 375 7.82 15.93 10.40
C VAL A 375 8.41 17.13 9.68
N LYS A 376 8.14 18.37 10.10
CA LYS A 376 8.82 19.57 9.60
C LYS A 376 10.16 19.82 10.31
N ASP A 377 10.29 19.40 11.57
CA ASP A 377 11.55 19.44 12.33
C ASP A 377 12.55 18.40 11.80
N GLU A 378 13.69 18.87 11.31
CA GLU A 378 14.71 18.02 10.71
C GLU A 378 15.31 17.01 11.68
N ILE A 379 15.52 17.41 12.93
CA ILE A 379 16.17 16.54 13.88
C ILE A 379 15.18 15.49 14.38
N CYS A 380 13.91 15.86 14.60
CA CYS A 380 12.86 14.90 14.92
C CYS A 380 12.75 13.81 13.86
N ARG A 381 12.76 14.19 12.57
CA ARG A 381 12.80 13.23 11.45
C ARG A 381 14.03 12.32 11.51
N GLN A 382 15.21 12.89 11.78
CA GLN A 382 16.47 12.14 11.84
C GLN A 382 16.51 11.18 13.03
N GLU A 383 16.07 11.61 14.23
CA GLU A 383 15.91 10.78 15.43
C GLU A 383 15.02 9.58 15.16
N PHE A 384 13.86 9.82 14.55
CA PHE A 384 12.91 8.77 14.20
C PHE A 384 13.49 7.78 13.20
N GLN A 385 14.07 8.27 12.10
CA GLN A 385 14.68 7.41 11.07
C GLN A 385 15.82 6.58 11.65
N TYR A 386 16.68 7.20 12.48
CA TYR A 386 17.76 6.50 13.18
C TYR A 386 17.21 5.42 14.11
N ALA A 387 16.24 5.75 14.96
CA ALA A 387 15.63 4.81 15.89
C ALA A 387 14.99 3.62 15.17
N LYS A 388 14.24 3.86 14.08
CA LYS A 388 13.51 2.82 13.35
C LYS A 388 14.41 1.99 12.42
N LYS A 389 15.23 2.64 11.58
CA LYS A 389 16.03 1.95 10.54
C LYS A 389 17.36 1.42 11.08
N THR A 390 18.06 2.21 11.89
CA THR A 390 19.45 1.92 12.28
C THR A 390 19.54 1.25 13.64
N ALA A 391 18.98 1.87 14.69
CA ALA A 391 18.97 1.31 16.03
C ALA A 391 17.90 0.21 16.24
N ARG A 392 16.97 0.06 15.28
CA ARG A 392 15.87 -0.93 15.26
C ARG A 392 15.09 -0.99 16.58
N LYS A 393 14.84 0.18 17.18
CA LYS A 393 14.12 0.31 18.44
C LYS A 393 12.63 -0.01 18.22
N PRO A 394 11.95 -0.66 19.18
CA PRO A 394 10.50 -0.68 19.22
C PRO A 394 10.00 0.76 19.25
N VAL A 395 9.16 1.14 18.27
CA VAL A 395 8.60 2.49 18.17
C VAL A 395 7.14 2.46 18.62
N ILE A 396 6.79 3.32 19.58
CA ILE A 396 5.42 3.58 19.98
C ILE A 396 5.05 4.97 19.45
N PRO A 397 4.25 5.04 18.38
CA PRO A 397 3.85 6.32 17.82
C PRO A 397 2.65 6.91 18.59
N VAL A 398 2.78 8.18 18.94
CA VAL A 398 1.83 8.98 19.71
C VAL A 398 1.46 10.20 18.90
N VAL A 399 0.20 10.44 18.57
CA VAL A 399 -0.22 11.61 17.78
C VAL A 399 -0.51 12.78 18.71
N VAL A 400 0.10 13.94 18.46
CA VAL A 400 -0.05 15.18 19.23
C VAL A 400 -0.35 16.37 18.32
N GLY A 401 -0.85 17.47 18.89
CA GLY A 401 -1.10 18.72 18.17
C GLY A 401 -2.44 18.78 17.44
N SER A 402 -2.67 19.86 16.69
CA SER A 402 -3.95 20.20 16.06
C SER A 402 -4.13 19.56 14.68
N GLY A 403 -4.32 18.24 14.66
CA GLY A 403 -5.29 17.56 13.79
C GLY A 403 -5.09 17.46 12.27
N SER A 404 -4.03 17.99 11.66
CA SER A 404 -3.71 17.65 10.26
C SER A 404 -2.90 16.35 10.21
N PHE A 405 -3.39 15.37 9.44
CA PHE A 405 -2.71 14.09 9.20
C PHE A 405 -1.79 14.14 7.98
N GLU A 406 -1.35 15.33 7.56
CA GLU A 406 -0.48 15.50 6.39
C GLU A 406 0.86 14.78 6.58
N TRP A 407 1.34 14.72 7.82
CA TRP A 407 2.53 13.97 8.21
C TRP A 407 2.49 12.49 7.80
N MET A 408 1.31 11.88 7.60
CA MET A 408 1.18 10.50 7.14
C MET A 408 1.75 10.28 5.73
N MET A 409 1.79 11.34 4.91
CA MET A 409 2.32 11.27 3.54
C MET A 409 3.85 11.42 3.47
N THR A 410 4.50 11.67 4.62
CA THR A 410 5.96 11.87 4.72
C THR A 410 6.70 10.55 4.93
N VAL A 411 8.04 10.60 4.92
CA VAL A 411 8.87 9.42 5.20
C VAL A 411 8.59 8.86 6.59
N VAL A 412 8.34 9.71 7.59
CA VAL A 412 7.95 9.28 8.93
C VAL A 412 6.66 8.47 8.85
N GLY A 413 5.63 8.99 8.18
CA GLY A 413 4.35 8.32 7.96
C GLY A 413 4.46 7.00 7.20
N LEU A 414 5.31 6.94 6.18
CA LEU A 414 5.60 5.73 5.42
C LEU A 414 6.24 4.64 6.28
N LEU A 415 7.16 5.00 7.18
CA LEU A 415 7.93 4.05 8.00
C LEU A 415 7.15 3.50 9.21
N ILE A 416 6.08 4.18 9.62
CA ILE A 416 5.11 3.68 10.62
C ILE A 416 3.81 3.20 9.97
N ALA A 417 3.75 3.11 8.65
CA ALA A 417 2.62 2.53 7.97
C ALA A 417 2.38 1.11 8.54
N GLY A 418 1.20 0.88 9.11
CA GLY A 418 0.84 -0.36 9.80
C GLY A 418 1.00 -0.36 11.33
N GLU A 419 1.63 0.65 11.95
CA GLU A 419 1.87 0.70 13.41
C GLU A 419 0.71 1.38 14.15
N VAL A 420 0.19 0.81 15.24
CA VAL A 420 -0.93 1.44 15.99
C VAL A 420 -0.47 2.73 16.67
N TYR A 421 -1.20 3.84 16.44
CA TYR A 421 -0.93 5.14 17.05
C TYR A 421 -1.80 5.38 18.28
N ILE A 422 -1.27 6.10 19.28
CA ILE A 422 -2.04 6.52 20.46
C ILE A 422 -2.33 8.02 20.32
N HIS A 423 -3.61 8.37 20.22
CA HIS A 423 -4.03 9.74 19.90
C HIS A 423 -4.18 10.60 21.16
N PHE A 424 -3.30 11.58 21.34
CA PHE A 424 -3.35 12.62 22.38
C PHE A 424 -3.76 13.96 21.75
N ASN A 425 -4.95 13.96 21.12
CA ASN A 425 -5.47 15.11 20.37
C ASN A 425 -5.99 16.26 21.27
N ASN A 426 -6.42 15.95 22.49
CA ASN A 426 -6.88 16.92 23.49
C ASN A 426 -6.44 16.46 24.89
N ARG A 427 -6.20 17.43 25.76
CA ARG A 427 -5.96 17.24 27.20
C ARG A 427 -7.05 16.41 27.89
N ASP A 428 -8.31 16.53 27.48
CA ASP A 428 -9.43 15.78 28.10
C ASP A 428 -9.28 14.26 28.00
N VAL A 429 -8.60 13.76 26.95
CA VAL A 429 -8.39 12.31 26.76
C VAL A 429 -7.06 11.82 27.33
N GLN A 430 -6.22 12.72 27.86
CA GLN A 430 -4.85 12.44 28.25
C GLN A 430 -4.75 11.31 29.29
N ASP A 431 -5.60 11.31 30.32
CA ASP A 431 -5.54 10.29 31.38
C ASP A 431 -5.90 8.88 30.85
N SER A 432 -6.93 8.79 30.02
CA SER A 432 -7.35 7.54 29.37
C SER A 432 -6.26 7.03 28.43
N LYS A 433 -5.70 7.93 27.61
CA LYS A 433 -4.66 7.61 26.61
C LYS A 433 -3.30 7.32 27.24
N MET A 434 -3.01 7.89 28.41
CA MET A 434 -1.84 7.52 29.20
C MET A 434 -1.90 6.04 29.62
N THR A 435 -3.09 5.52 29.94
CA THR A 435 -3.24 4.08 30.26
C THR A 435 -2.92 3.19 29.06
N GLU A 436 -3.31 3.60 27.85
CA GLU A 436 -2.94 2.92 26.60
C GLU A 436 -1.43 2.97 26.36
N LEU A 437 -0.82 4.14 26.56
CA LEU A 437 0.62 4.34 26.40
C LEU A 437 1.42 3.51 27.39
N LEU A 438 1.05 3.50 28.68
CA LEU A 438 1.67 2.67 29.70
C LEU A 438 1.59 1.18 29.36
N ARG A 439 0.45 0.72 28.82
CA ARG A 439 0.29 -0.66 28.37
C ARG A 439 1.22 -1.00 27.19
N ALA A 440 1.40 -0.08 26.25
CA ALA A 440 2.33 -0.25 25.14
C ALA A 440 3.79 -0.24 25.62
N VAL A 441 4.15 0.70 26.48
CA VAL A 441 5.49 0.85 27.08
C VAL A 441 5.86 -0.38 27.91
N LYS A 442 4.94 -0.92 28.72
CA LYS A 442 5.21 -2.07 29.60
C LYS A 442 5.68 -3.32 28.86
N LYS A 443 5.36 -3.45 27.56
CA LYS A 443 5.87 -4.54 26.70
C LYS A 443 7.39 -4.48 26.54
N SER A 444 7.97 -3.27 26.57
CA SER A 444 9.41 -3.04 26.43
C SER A 444 10.08 -2.65 27.75
N VAL A 445 9.32 -2.11 28.71
CA VAL A 445 9.78 -1.64 30.03
C VAL A 445 8.90 -2.24 31.12
N PRO A 446 9.13 -3.50 31.54
CA PRO A 446 8.27 -4.20 32.50
C PRO A 446 8.20 -3.54 33.88
N GLU A 447 9.19 -2.70 34.22
CA GLU A 447 9.31 -2.01 35.50
C GLU A 447 8.30 -0.86 35.69
N VAL A 448 7.59 -0.47 34.62
CA VAL A 448 6.55 0.56 34.67
C VAL A 448 5.33 0.06 35.44
N LYS A 449 4.94 0.82 36.46
CA LYS A 449 3.82 0.52 37.37
C LYS A 449 2.50 1.03 36.81
N PHE A 450 1.42 0.28 37.02
CA PHE A 450 0.07 0.77 36.70
C PHE A 450 -0.53 1.60 37.85
N PRO A 451 -1.50 2.49 37.57
CA PRO A 451 -2.18 3.28 38.61
C PRO A 451 -2.77 2.42 39.76
N GLN A 452 -3.21 1.20 39.47
CA GLN A 452 -3.73 0.25 40.47
C GLN A 452 -2.64 -0.29 41.43
N GLU A 453 -1.36 -0.21 41.04
CA GLU A 453 -0.21 -0.69 41.81
C GLU A 453 0.43 0.42 42.68
N LEU A 454 -0.06 1.68 42.56
CA LEU A 454 0.59 2.88 43.11
C LEU A 454 -0.06 3.49 44.37
N GLY A 455 -1.15 2.93 44.91
CA GLY A 455 -1.72 3.48 46.15
C GLY A 455 -2.83 2.68 46.82
N SER A 456 -2.47 1.98 47.90
CA SER A 456 -3.36 1.59 48.99
C SER A 456 -3.20 2.57 50.17
N VAL A 457 -4.21 3.42 50.45
CA VAL A 457 -4.41 4.05 51.77
C VAL A 457 -5.92 4.32 52.01
N GLN A 458 -6.48 3.57 52.97
CA GLN A 458 -7.64 3.83 53.85
C GLN A 458 -9.09 3.68 53.32
N ASP A 459 -9.65 2.51 53.65
CA ASP A 459 -10.96 2.24 54.28
C ASP A 459 -12.19 3.09 53.90
N LEU A 460 -13.10 2.46 53.16
CA LEU A 460 -14.50 2.37 53.54
C LEU A 460 -15.10 1.07 53.00
N GLN A 461 -15.50 0.21 53.93
CA GLN A 461 -16.22 -1.03 53.70
C GLN A 461 -17.58 -0.73 53.02
N SER A 462 -17.79 -1.31 51.84
CA SER A 462 -19.12 -1.75 51.41
C SER A 462 -19.01 -2.79 50.30
N THR A 463 -19.23 -4.04 50.73
CA THR A 463 -19.83 -5.17 50.00
C THR A 463 -19.21 -5.58 48.66
N GLU A 464 -18.54 -6.73 48.74
CA GLU A 464 -18.34 -7.72 47.70
C GLU A 464 -19.57 -7.81 46.77
N ASP A 465 -19.36 -7.55 45.47
CA ASP A 465 -20.04 -8.12 44.30
C ASP A 465 -19.98 -7.15 43.11
N ALA A 466 -18.81 -7.05 42.45
CA ALA A 466 -18.72 -6.62 41.06
C ALA A 466 -17.52 -7.30 40.39
N PRO A 467 -17.72 -8.19 39.41
CA PRO A 467 -16.65 -8.97 38.83
C PRO A 467 -15.76 -8.09 37.94
N ALA A 468 -14.46 -8.37 38.00
CA ALA A 468 -13.45 -7.87 37.09
C ALA A 468 -13.96 -7.90 35.64
N ALA A 469 -13.79 -6.79 34.90
CA ALA A 469 -13.94 -6.80 33.45
C ALA A 469 -12.73 -7.54 32.83
N GLY A 470 -12.74 -8.86 33.01
CA GLY A 470 -12.06 -9.78 32.12
C GLY A 470 -12.58 -9.56 30.70
N ILE A 471 -11.74 -9.88 29.74
CA ILE A 471 -12.16 -10.12 28.36
C ILE A 471 -13.36 -11.07 28.45
N ARG A 472 -14.56 -10.58 28.13
CA ARG A 472 -15.75 -11.44 28.08
C ARG A 472 -15.50 -12.43 26.95
N ASP A 473 -15.38 -13.71 27.28
CA ASP A 473 -15.13 -14.81 26.33
C ASP A 473 -16.25 -15.03 25.28
N SER A 474 -17.31 -14.22 25.30
CA SER A 474 -18.36 -14.19 24.28
C SER A 474 -18.99 -12.79 24.20
N ALA A 475 -18.82 -12.10 23.08
CA ALA A 475 -19.58 -10.88 22.77
C ALA A 475 -20.94 -11.30 22.20
N ASP A 476 -22.04 -10.72 22.67
CA ASP A 476 -23.39 -11.02 22.15
C ASP A 476 -23.63 -10.40 20.76
N VAL A 477 -22.98 -9.26 20.48
CA VAL A 477 -23.12 -8.51 19.23
C VAL A 477 -21.75 -8.33 18.60
N PHE A 478 -21.64 -8.69 17.31
CA PHE A 478 -20.48 -8.38 16.49
C PHE A 478 -20.76 -7.10 15.70
N ILE A 479 -19.86 -6.12 15.79
CA ILE A 479 -19.98 -4.87 15.04
C ILE A 479 -19.09 -4.96 13.80
N SER A 480 -19.72 -5.00 12.62
CA SER A 480 -19.05 -4.94 11.33
C SER A 480 -19.10 -3.54 10.76
N TYR A 481 -17.99 -3.01 10.29
CA TYR A 481 -17.92 -1.69 9.65
C TYR A 481 -16.72 -1.60 8.73
N CYS A 482 -16.76 -0.67 7.76
CA CYS A 482 -15.63 -0.49 6.86
C CYS A 482 -14.47 0.14 7.59
N TRP A 483 -13.30 -0.47 7.49
CA TRP A 483 -12.10 0.08 8.12
C TRP A 483 -11.69 1.42 7.50
N LEU A 484 -12.08 1.70 6.26
CA LEU A 484 -11.90 3.03 5.66
C LEU A 484 -12.80 4.09 6.30
N ASN A 485 -13.87 3.68 7.01
CA ASN A 485 -14.77 4.57 7.75
C ASN A 485 -14.45 4.62 9.25
N SER A 486 -13.39 3.96 9.69
CA SER A 486 -12.98 3.88 11.09
C SER A 486 -11.49 4.08 11.24
N GLU A 487 -11.12 5.12 11.98
CA GLU A 487 -9.75 5.51 12.26
C GLU A 487 -8.90 4.37 12.88
N ASN A 488 -9.55 3.40 13.55
CA ASN A 488 -8.90 2.34 14.32
C ASN A 488 -8.71 1.00 13.59
N ALA A 489 -9.52 0.69 12.57
CA ALA A 489 -9.61 -0.69 12.09
C ALA A 489 -8.67 -1.05 10.93
N GLN A 490 -8.03 -0.09 10.27
CA GLN A 490 -7.22 -0.32 9.05
C GLN A 490 -6.01 -1.28 9.21
N LYS A 491 -5.72 -1.79 10.41
CA LYS A 491 -4.45 -2.47 10.75
C LYS A 491 -4.57 -3.94 11.18
N ALA A 492 -5.76 -4.53 11.26
CA ALA A 492 -5.92 -5.88 11.80
C ALA A 492 -6.02 -6.96 10.71
N LYS A 493 -4.91 -7.52 10.18
CA LYS A 493 -5.00 -8.79 9.41
C LYS A 493 -5.30 -9.97 10.35
N GLN A 494 -6.54 -10.06 10.80
CA GLN A 494 -6.98 -11.02 11.79
C GLN A 494 -8.22 -11.78 11.30
N PHE A 495 -8.16 -12.35 10.10
CA PHE A 495 -9.25 -13.18 9.56
C PHE A 495 -9.67 -14.27 10.56
N GLU A 496 -8.71 -14.87 11.29
CA GLU A 496 -8.99 -15.87 12.32
C GLU A 496 -9.73 -15.28 13.54
N GLN A 497 -9.29 -14.14 14.07
CA GLN A 497 -9.94 -13.54 15.25
C GLN A 497 -11.32 -12.96 14.90
N ILE A 498 -11.48 -12.45 13.68
CA ILE A 498 -12.78 -11.99 13.17
C ILE A 498 -13.71 -13.18 12.97
N ALA A 499 -13.25 -14.26 12.33
CA ALA A 499 -14.06 -15.46 12.15
C ALA A 499 -14.45 -16.09 13.50
N GLU A 500 -13.54 -16.11 14.48
CA GLU A 500 -13.82 -16.59 15.83
C GLU A 500 -14.80 -15.67 16.57
N GLY A 501 -14.56 -14.35 16.54
CA GLY A 501 -15.43 -13.35 17.17
C GLY A 501 -16.84 -13.36 16.59
N LEU A 502 -16.96 -13.41 15.26
CA LEU A 502 -18.22 -13.53 14.54
C LEU A 502 -18.91 -14.87 14.81
N GLY A 503 -18.13 -15.96 14.92
CA GLY A 503 -18.61 -17.28 15.29
C GLY A 503 -19.26 -17.31 16.68
N LYS A 504 -18.67 -16.59 17.65
CA LYS A 504 -19.17 -16.46 19.03
C LYS A 504 -20.34 -15.48 19.17
N ALA A 505 -20.48 -14.52 18.26
CA ALA A 505 -21.52 -13.50 18.36
C ALA A 505 -22.90 -14.04 18.00
N LYS A 506 -23.96 -13.52 18.62
CA LYS A 506 -25.33 -13.92 18.34
C LYS A 506 -25.93 -13.11 17.19
N VAL A 507 -25.56 -11.84 17.10
CA VAL A 507 -26.12 -10.87 16.15
C VAL A 507 -24.99 -10.06 15.51
N VAL A 508 -25.15 -9.73 14.24
CA VAL A 508 -24.24 -8.82 13.53
C VAL A 508 -24.90 -7.45 13.37
N LEU A 509 -24.20 -6.39 13.74
CA LEU A 509 -24.58 -5.01 13.48
C LEU A 509 -23.63 -4.46 12.40
N ALA A 510 -24.12 -4.24 11.18
CA ALA A 510 -23.26 -3.81 10.07
C ALA A 510 -23.49 -2.34 9.70
N PHE A 511 -22.45 -1.53 9.79
CA PHE A 511 -22.44 -0.13 9.36
C PHE A 511 -22.11 -0.02 7.87
N VAL A 512 -23.15 0.01 7.04
CA VAL A 512 -23.09 -0.06 5.58
C VAL A 512 -22.94 1.34 4.99
N SER A 513 -21.87 1.54 4.22
CA SER A 513 -21.66 2.69 3.34
C SER A 513 -21.16 2.21 1.97
N LYS A 514 -20.94 3.11 1.02
CA LYS A 514 -20.24 2.79 -0.24
C LYS A 514 -18.84 2.21 -0.02
N GLN A 515 -18.07 2.75 0.91
CA GLN A 515 -16.75 2.21 1.26
C GLN A 515 -16.87 0.80 1.84
N TYR A 516 -17.88 0.53 2.68
CA TYR A 516 -18.15 -0.82 3.18
C TYR A 516 -18.44 -1.77 2.02
N ALA A 517 -19.34 -1.36 1.12
CA ALA A 517 -19.74 -2.16 -0.02
C ALA A 517 -18.60 -2.45 -1.00
N ASN A 518 -17.66 -1.51 -1.15
CA ASN A 518 -16.50 -1.65 -2.04
C ASN A 518 -15.32 -2.37 -1.38
N SER A 519 -15.32 -2.54 -0.05
CA SER A 519 -14.25 -3.24 0.67
C SER A 519 -14.37 -4.75 0.50
N GLU A 520 -13.36 -5.39 -0.10
CA GLU A 520 -13.30 -6.84 -0.24
C GLU A 520 -13.41 -7.55 1.13
N ASN A 521 -12.73 -7.05 2.15
CA ASN A 521 -12.78 -7.64 3.51
C ASN A 521 -14.18 -7.55 4.12
N CYS A 522 -14.84 -6.40 4.02
CA CYS A 522 -16.17 -6.20 4.60
C CYS A 522 -17.25 -7.02 3.87
N ARG A 523 -17.08 -7.20 2.54
CA ARG A 523 -17.91 -8.12 1.75
C ARG A 523 -17.72 -9.55 2.23
N ILE A 524 -16.48 -10.00 2.41
CA ILE A 524 -16.14 -11.33 2.91
C ILE A 524 -16.75 -11.56 4.30
N GLU A 525 -16.57 -10.62 5.23
CA GLU A 525 -17.12 -10.69 6.60
C GLU A 525 -18.64 -10.81 6.62
N LEU A 526 -19.33 -9.95 5.85
CA LEU A 526 -20.79 -9.95 5.78
C LEU A 526 -21.33 -11.22 5.13
N GLN A 527 -20.69 -11.69 4.07
CA GLN A 527 -21.03 -12.96 3.44
C GLN A 527 -20.82 -14.14 4.39
N PHE A 528 -19.71 -14.17 5.11
CA PHE A 528 -19.41 -15.22 6.08
C PHE A 528 -20.45 -15.23 7.23
N ALA A 529 -20.79 -14.06 7.77
CA ALA A 529 -21.86 -13.91 8.78
C ALA A 529 -23.20 -14.50 8.30
N LEU A 530 -23.67 -14.04 7.14
CA LEU A 530 -25.01 -14.33 6.65
C LEU A 530 -25.12 -15.72 6.01
N LYS A 531 -24.11 -16.14 5.26
CA LYS A 531 -24.17 -17.34 4.43
C LYS A 531 -23.63 -18.57 5.13
N SER A 532 -22.51 -18.43 5.84
CA SER A 532 -21.83 -19.57 6.48
C SER A 532 -22.28 -19.77 7.91
N LEU A 533 -22.38 -18.68 8.68
CA LEU A 533 -22.76 -18.72 10.09
C LEU A 533 -24.26 -18.51 10.34
N LYS A 534 -25.03 -18.10 9.32
CA LYS A 534 -26.48 -17.81 9.40
C LYS A 534 -26.84 -16.84 10.54
N LYS A 535 -25.97 -15.86 10.81
CA LYS A 535 -26.19 -14.89 11.90
C LYS A 535 -27.24 -13.85 11.49
N PRO A 536 -28.18 -13.49 12.38
CA PRO A 536 -29.09 -12.37 12.15
C PRO A 536 -28.31 -11.05 12.03
N LEU A 537 -28.75 -10.19 11.12
CA LEU A 537 -28.08 -8.94 10.76
C LEU A 537 -28.99 -7.73 10.98
N VAL A 538 -28.47 -6.71 11.67
CA VAL A 538 -29.05 -5.37 11.74
C VAL A 538 -28.21 -4.43 10.87
N PRO A 539 -28.73 -4.00 9.70
CA PRO A 539 -28.02 -3.08 8.82
C PRO A 539 -28.22 -1.63 9.26
N VAL A 540 -27.12 -0.87 9.31
CA VAL A 540 -27.07 0.52 9.76
C VAL A 540 -26.43 1.36 8.65
N ILE A 541 -27.19 2.24 8.00
CA ILE A 541 -26.70 2.99 6.83
C ILE A 541 -25.98 4.25 7.29
N VAL A 542 -24.73 4.40 6.83
CA VAL A 542 -23.84 5.53 7.14
C VAL A 542 -23.11 6.03 5.89
N GLY A 543 -22.51 7.22 5.98
CA GLY A 543 -21.83 7.88 4.85
C GLY A 543 -22.77 8.78 4.04
N ALA A 544 -22.29 9.34 2.93
CA ALA A 544 -23.01 10.40 2.20
C ALA A 544 -23.89 9.91 1.02
N ASP A 545 -23.70 8.68 0.53
CA ASP A 545 -24.36 8.19 -0.69
C ASP A 545 -25.01 6.81 -0.52
N ASN A 546 -25.85 6.44 -1.50
CA ASN A 546 -26.63 5.20 -1.54
C ASN A 546 -26.15 4.20 -2.61
N ASP A 547 -24.95 4.40 -3.15
CA ASP A 547 -24.40 3.53 -4.20
C ASP A 547 -24.22 2.08 -3.73
N TRP A 548 -24.07 1.87 -2.42
CA TRP A 548 -23.99 0.54 -1.80
C TRP A 548 -25.17 -0.37 -2.17
N GLN A 549 -26.35 0.20 -2.45
CA GLN A 549 -27.57 -0.55 -2.81
C GLN A 549 -27.41 -1.35 -4.11
N LYS A 550 -26.52 -0.91 -5.02
CA LYS A 550 -26.29 -1.56 -6.32
C LYS A 550 -25.29 -2.72 -6.24
N THR A 551 -24.67 -2.92 -5.09
CA THR A 551 -23.61 -3.92 -4.88
C THR A 551 -24.18 -5.22 -4.33
N VAL A 552 -23.34 -6.27 -4.25
CA VAL A 552 -23.67 -7.51 -3.54
C VAL A 552 -24.07 -7.25 -2.08
N VAL A 553 -23.46 -6.26 -1.39
CA VAL A 553 -23.88 -5.88 -0.03
C VAL A 553 -25.31 -5.36 -0.03
N GLY A 554 -25.69 -4.54 -1.00
CA GLY A 554 -27.06 -4.07 -1.18
C GLY A 554 -28.07 -5.21 -1.35
N LEU A 555 -27.72 -6.22 -2.16
CA LEU A 555 -28.54 -7.41 -2.35
C LEU A 555 -28.65 -8.26 -1.07
N LEU A 556 -27.55 -8.43 -0.33
CA LEU A 556 -27.52 -9.17 0.93
C LEU A 556 -28.34 -8.48 2.02
N VAL A 557 -28.22 -7.17 2.15
CA VAL A 557 -28.97 -6.32 3.08
C VAL A 557 -30.45 -6.30 2.71
N GLY A 558 -30.78 -6.12 1.43
CA GLY A 558 -32.16 -6.10 0.95
C GLY A 558 -32.89 -7.45 1.09
N GLY A 559 -32.14 -8.55 1.21
CA GLY A 559 -32.68 -9.88 1.49
C GLY A 559 -32.93 -10.18 2.97
N GLN A 560 -32.62 -9.27 3.89
CA GLN A 560 -32.87 -9.46 5.32
C GLN A 560 -34.29 -9.04 5.72
N GLU A 561 -34.82 -9.66 6.78
CA GLU A 561 -36.13 -9.28 7.33
C GLU A 561 -36.10 -7.92 8.03
N ILE A 562 -34.95 -7.54 8.60
CA ILE A 562 -34.76 -6.29 9.34
C ILE A 562 -34.48 -5.14 8.37
N GLN A 563 -35.31 -4.10 8.45
CA GLN A 563 -35.14 -2.91 7.64
C GLN A 563 -33.87 -2.13 8.06
N PRO A 564 -33.13 -1.54 7.10
CA PRO A 564 -31.95 -0.76 7.42
C PRO A 564 -32.26 0.51 8.23
N ILE A 565 -31.48 0.73 9.29
CA ILE A 565 -31.57 1.93 10.14
C ILE A 565 -30.66 3.01 9.55
N ASN A 566 -31.24 4.13 9.10
CA ASN A 566 -30.48 5.19 8.44
C ASN A 566 -29.93 6.24 9.44
N LEU A 567 -28.60 6.46 9.43
CA LEU A 567 -27.90 7.51 10.18
C LEU A 567 -27.29 8.64 9.32
N GLN A 568 -27.51 8.66 8.00
CA GLN A 568 -26.90 9.63 7.08
C GLN A 568 -27.31 11.09 7.37
N ASP A 569 -28.52 11.30 7.90
CA ASP A 569 -29.10 12.64 8.17
C ASP A 569 -29.05 13.04 9.65
N VAL A 570 -28.17 12.42 10.45
CA VAL A 570 -28.07 12.70 11.89
C VAL A 570 -27.19 13.94 12.11
N HIS A 571 -27.83 15.08 12.35
CA HIS A 571 -27.15 16.38 12.54
C HIS A 571 -27.23 16.93 13.96
N SER A 572 -27.82 16.19 14.90
CA SER A 572 -27.93 16.60 16.30
C SER A 572 -27.82 15.42 17.25
N GLU A 573 -27.35 15.70 18.46
CA GLU A 573 -27.21 14.70 19.54
C GLU A 573 -28.55 14.05 19.91
N HIS A 574 -29.65 14.80 19.86
CA HIS A 574 -30.97 14.28 20.15
C HIS A 574 -31.39 13.19 19.14
N VAL A 575 -31.26 13.48 17.84
CA VAL A 575 -31.57 12.51 16.77
C VAL A 575 -30.63 11.30 16.83
N PHE A 576 -29.37 11.51 17.23
CA PHE A 576 -28.43 10.40 17.43
C PHE A 576 -28.89 9.45 18.55
N ILE A 577 -29.37 9.98 19.69
CA ILE A 577 -29.91 9.18 20.79
C ILE A 577 -31.16 8.40 20.35
N GLU A 578 -32.05 9.00 19.58
CA GLU A 578 -33.22 8.30 19.01
C GLU A 578 -32.81 7.14 18.10
N LYS A 579 -31.79 7.35 17.25
CA LYS A 579 -31.24 6.29 16.38
C LYS A 579 -30.54 5.18 17.16
N LEU A 580 -29.88 5.50 18.27
CA LEU A 580 -29.32 4.48 19.16
C LEU A 580 -30.41 3.62 19.80
N ALA A 581 -31.53 4.23 20.22
CA ALA A 581 -32.67 3.48 20.74
C ALA A 581 -33.28 2.56 19.67
N GLU A 582 -33.40 3.04 18.42
CA GLU A 582 -33.86 2.23 17.27
C GLU A 582 -32.96 1.01 17.02
N ILE A 583 -31.63 1.19 17.07
CA ILE A 583 -30.66 0.09 16.97
C ILE A 583 -30.85 -0.91 18.12
N GLN A 584 -31.02 -0.42 19.34
CA GLN A 584 -31.21 -1.27 20.51
C GLN A 584 -32.49 -2.12 20.40
N GLU A 585 -33.60 -1.51 20.01
CA GLU A 585 -34.88 -2.20 19.78
C GLU A 585 -34.79 -3.27 18.67
N ALA A 586 -33.98 -3.02 17.63
CA ALA A 586 -33.75 -4.00 16.57
C ALA A 586 -32.88 -5.20 17.03
N ILE A 587 -31.89 -4.97 17.91
CA ILE A 587 -30.97 -6.04 18.37
C ILE A 587 -31.61 -6.94 19.43
N LEU A 588 -32.35 -6.36 20.38
CA LEU A 588 -32.83 -7.10 21.57
C LEU A 588 -33.59 -8.40 21.25
N PRO A 589 -34.52 -8.44 20.28
CA PRO A 589 -35.22 -9.67 19.91
C PRO A 589 -34.29 -10.75 19.33
N LEU A 590 -33.19 -10.35 18.70
CA LEU A 590 -32.28 -11.23 17.96
C LEU A 590 -31.30 -11.98 18.88
N LEU A 591 -31.08 -11.47 20.09
CA LEU A 591 -30.21 -12.12 21.08
C LEU A 591 -30.74 -13.48 21.56
N GLY A 592 -32.00 -13.80 21.28
CA GLY A 592 -32.65 -15.08 21.60
C GLY A 592 -32.80 -16.05 20.42
N HIS A 593 -32.29 -15.73 19.23
CA HIS A 593 -32.38 -16.62 18.07
C HIS A 593 -31.56 -17.90 18.28
N VAL A 594 -32.16 -19.05 17.94
CA VAL A 594 -31.49 -20.36 17.98
C VAL A 594 -30.54 -20.46 16.79
N GLU A 595 -29.26 -20.80 17.04
CA GLU A 595 -28.28 -20.95 15.96
C GLU A 595 -28.70 -22.08 15.01
N GLU A 596 -28.81 -21.77 13.73
CA GLU A 596 -28.95 -22.76 12.67
C GLU A 596 -27.63 -23.52 12.45
N ALA A 597 -27.70 -24.69 11.82
CA ALA A 597 -26.52 -25.49 11.51
C ALA A 597 -25.55 -24.70 10.60
N ARG A 598 -24.30 -24.58 11.04
CA ARG A 598 -23.22 -23.93 10.29
C ARG A 598 -22.91 -24.72 9.03
N SER A 599 -22.63 -24.02 7.94
CA SER A 599 -22.28 -24.64 6.67
C SER A 599 -21.17 -23.84 6.00
N TYR A 600 -19.94 -24.35 6.06
CA TYR A 600 -18.79 -23.72 5.42
C TYR A 600 -18.68 -24.15 3.95
N CYS A 601 -18.68 -23.18 3.04
CA CYS A 601 -18.56 -23.43 1.60
C CYS A 601 -17.09 -23.32 1.17
N ALA A 602 -16.24 -24.24 1.64
CA ALA A 602 -14.87 -24.36 1.16
C ALA A 602 -14.49 -25.81 0.83
N PRO A 603 -13.61 -26.02 -0.17
CA PRO A 603 -13.14 -27.35 -0.55
C PRO A 603 -12.41 -28.04 0.61
N VAL A 604 -12.72 -29.31 0.83
CA VAL A 604 -12.00 -30.19 1.74
C VAL A 604 -11.24 -31.28 0.97
N ILE A 605 -10.39 -32.04 1.66
CA ILE A 605 -9.64 -33.15 1.04
C ILE A 605 -10.61 -34.12 0.35
N GLY A 606 -10.32 -34.43 -0.91
CA GLY A 606 -11.15 -35.29 -1.75
C GLY A 606 -12.21 -34.57 -2.58
N ASP A 607 -12.45 -33.27 -2.35
CA ASP A 607 -13.37 -32.51 -3.19
C ASP A 607 -12.79 -32.27 -4.59
N HIS A 608 -13.68 -32.32 -5.59
CA HIS A 608 -13.39 -31.89 -6.95
C HIS A 608 -13.50 -30.37 -7.07
N VAL A 609 -12.53 -29.77 -7.74
CA VAL A 609 -12.30 -28.34 -7.77
C VAL A 609 -11.87 -27.86 -9.15
N ILE A 610 -12.12 -26.59 -9.44
CA ILE A 610 -11.55 -25.86 -10.56
C ILE A 610 -10.38 -25.05 -10.00
N SER A 611 -9.15 -25.38 -10.41
CA SER A 611 -7.92 -24.85 -9.85
C SER A 611 -7.06 -24.16 -10.91
N HIS A 612 -6.39 -23.07 -10.53
CA HIS A 612 -5.47 -22.34 -11.39
C HIS A 612 -4.23 -23.17 -11.76
N HIS A 613 -3.85 -23.08 -13.03
CA HIS A 613 -2.60 -23.57 -13.59
C HIS A 613 -1.94 -22.44 -14.38
N GLN A 614 -0.81 -22.72 -15.02
CA GLN A 614 0.01 -21.71 -15.69
C GLN A 614 -0.78 -20.85 -16.70
N LYS A 615 -0.36 -19.59 -16.85
CA LYS A 615 -0.91 -18.62 -17.82
C LYS A 615 -2.40 -18.29 -17.63
N TRP A 616 -2.87 -18.21 -16.38
CA TRP A 616 -4.23 -17.79 -16.02
C TRP A 616 -5.34 -18.67 -16.62
N ALA A 617 -5.07 -19.97 -16.70
CA ALA A 617 -6.02 -21.00 -17.10
C ALA A 617 -6.34 -21.89 -15.90
N TYR A 618 -7.58 -22.35 -15.80
CA TYR A 618 -8.06 -23.14 -14.67
C TYR A 618 -8.60 -24.48 -15.17
N TYR A 619 -8.32 -25.54 -14.42
CA TYR A 619 -8.59 -26.92 -14.79
C TYR A 619 -9.18 -27.70 -13.63
N THR A 620 -9.82 -28.83 -13.93
CA THR A 620 -10.38 -29.70 -12.90
C THR A 620 -9.26 -30.45 -12.18
N ALA A 621 -9.39 -30.53 -10.86
CA ALA A 621 -8.45 -31.22 -9.99
C ALA A 621 -9.17 -31.76 -8.75
N THR A 622 -8.45 -32.51 -7.92
CA THR A 622 -8.92 -33.02 -6.63
C THR A 622 -8.04 -32.50 -5.51
N ILE A 623 -8.62 -32.05 -4.39
CA ILE A 623 -7.87 -31.54 -3.23
C ILE A 623 -7.16 -32.69 -2.51
N VAL A 624 -5.85 -32.52 -2.30
CA VAL A 624 -4.98 -33.49 -1.61
C VAL A 624 -4.67 -33.04 -0.18
N SER A 625 -4.33 -31.77 0.00
CA SER A 625 -4.00 -31.21 1.31
C SER A 625 -4.21 -29.70 1.36
N PHE A 626 -4.27 -29.15 2.57
CA PHE A 626 -4.37 -27.71 2.81
C PHE A 626 -3.38 -27.27 3.88
N ASP A 627 -2.64 -26.20 3.59
CA ASP A 627 -1.76 -25.52 4.53
C ASP A 627 -2.48 -24.29 5.11
N ARG A 628 -2.74 -24.33 6.42
CA ARG A 628 -3.46 -23.30 7.15
C ARG A 628 -2.65 -22.01 7.32
N GLU A 629 -1.33 -22.09 7.42
CA GLU A 629 -0.49 -20.91 7.65
C GLU A 629 -0.40 -20.06 6.39
N THR A 630 -0.35 -20.73 5.23
CA THR A 630 -0.22 -20.04 3.94
C THR A 630 -1.53 -19.91 3.17
N LEU A 631 -2.62 -20.52 3.65
CA LEU A 631 -3.93 -20.61 2.99
C LEU A 631 -3.83 -21.18 1.56
N LYS A 632 -3.00 -22.22 1.38
CA LYS A 632 -2.74 -22.86 0.10
C LYS A 632 -3.26 -24.29 0.08
N TYR A 633 -3.90 -24.66 -1.02
CA TYR A 633 -4.28 -26.03 -1.32
C TYR A 633 -3.22 -26.71 -2.17
N THR A 634 -3.02 -28.00 -1.94
CA THR A 634 -2.34 -28.89 -2.89
C THR A 634 -3.40 -29.71 -3.61
N VAL A 635 -3.34 -29.75 -4.94
CA VAL A 635 -4.27 -30.47 -5.80
C VAL A 635 -3.56 -31.54 -6.62
N ASP A 636 -4.27 -32.61 -6.94
CA ASP A 636 -3.90 -33.55 -8.00
C ASP A 636 -4.78 -33.26 -9.21
N TRP A 637 -4.16 -32.91 -10.34
CA TRP A 637 -4.87 -32.67 -11.59
C TRP A 637 -5.53 -33.95 -12.07
N ASP A 638 -6.79 -33.86 -12.51
CA ASP A 638 -7.55 -35.03 -12.95
C ASP A 638 -6.92 -35.70 -14.19
N ASP A 639 -6.15 -34.93 -14.97
CA ASP A 639 -5.36 -35.39 -16.12
C ASP A 639 -3.94 -35.83 -15.76
N GLY A 640 -3.64 -35.99 -14.47
CA GLY A 640 -2.37 -36.51 -13.93
C GLY A 640 -1.14 -35.62 -14.15
N ASP A 641 -1.27 -34.36 -14.52
CA ASP A 641 -0.14 -33.42 -14.62
C ASP A 641 0.61 -33.33 -13.26
N PRO A 642 1.96 -33.42 -13.23
CA PRO A 642 2.71 -33.37 -11.98
C PRO A 642 3.03 -31.93 -11.50
N THR A 643 2.77 -30.90 -12.30
CA THR A 643 3.24 -29.52 -12.10
C THR A 643 2.19 -28.63 -11.46
N GLY A 644 2.62 -27.49 -10.88
CA GLY A 644 1.69 -26.42 -10.47
C GLY A 644 0.63 -26.83 -9.44
N LYS A 645 0.91 -27.85 -8.61
CA LYS A 645 -0.09 -28.46 -7.71
C LYS A 645 -0.48 -27.58 -6.52
N VAL A 646 0.30 -26.57 -6.17
CA VAL A 646 0.06 -25.74 -4.98
C VAL A 646 -0.55 -24.41 -5.40
N GLN A 647 -1.79 -24.14 -4.97
CA GLN A 647 -2.55 -22.94 -5.35
C GLN A 647 -3.12 -22.22 -4.13
N SER A 648 -3.29 -20.89 -4.24
CA SER A 648 -3.97 -20.08 -3.23
C SER A 648 -5.45 -20.44 -3.15
N TYR A 649 -6.08 -20.26 -1.99
CA TYR A 649 -7.54 -20.40 -1.85
C TYR A 649 -8.33 -19.49 -2.82
N LYS A 650 -7.74 -18.36 -3.25
CA LYS A 650 -8.35 -17.43 -4.23
C LYS A 650 -8.35 -18.00 -5.65
N ASP A 651 -7.41 -18.87 -5.95
CA ASP A 651 -7.15 -19.37 -7.31
C ASP A 651 -7.80 -20.74 -7.54
N LEU A 652 -8.82 -21.07 -6.74
CA LEU A 652 -9.45 -22.37 -6.72
C LEU A 652 -10.92 -22.26 -6.29
N ALA A 653 -11.82 -23.06 -6.87
CA ALA A 653 -13.23 -23.10 -6.55
C ALA A 653 -13.72 -24.54 -6.45
N ILE A 654 -14.65 -24.83 -5.54
CA ILE A 654 -15.34 -26.13 -5.55
C ILE A 654 -16.09 -26.30 -6.87
N ASP A 655 -16.05 -27.48 -7.49
CA ASP A 655 -16.79 -27.77 -8.72
C ASP A 655 -18.28 -28.00 -8.43
N LYS A 656 -18.93 -26.96 -7.93
CA LYS A 656 -20.34 -26.92 -7.58
C LYS A 656 -20.98 -25.63 -8.08
N VAL A 657 -22.19 -25.77 -8.62
CA VAL A 657 -23.00 -24.62 -9.05
C VAL A 657 -23.31 -23.72 -7.84
N PRO A 658 -22.99 -22.41 -7.91
CA PRO A 658 -23.34 -21.47 -6.85
C PRO A 658 -24.85 -21.22 -6.82
N SER A 659 -25.39 -20.79 -5.68
CA SER A 659 -26.78 -20.33 -5.57
C SER A 659 -26.96 -18.92 -6.13
N GLU A 660 -28.19 -18.55 -6.50
CA GLU A 660 -28.49 -17.27 -7.18
C GLU A 660 -28.03 -16.04 -6.40
N ASP A 661 -28.03 -16.13 -5.07
CA ASP A 661 -27.61 -15.08 -4.14
C ASP A 661 -26.09 -15.01 -3.91
N GLN A 662 -25.31 -15.91 -4.53
CA GLN A 662 -23.84 -15.91 -4.45
C GLN A 662 -23.17 -15.19 -5.63
N VAL A 663 -23.88 -14.97 -6.74
CA VAL A 663 -23.33 -14.29 -7.93
C VAL A 663 -24.09 -13.00 -8.21
N GLY A 664 -23.40 -11.87 -8.08
CA GLY A 664 -23.88 -10.53 -8.44
C GLY A 664 -22.84 -9.74 -9.24
N VAL A 665 -23.16 -8.49 -9.57
CA VAL A 665 -22.17 -7.55 -10.15
C VAL A 665 -20.95 -7.44 -9.22
N ASP A 666 -19.76 -7.37 -9.80
CA ASP A 666 -18.44 -7.39 -9.16
C ASP A 666 -18.04 -8.70 -8.48
N SER A 667 -18.78 -9.78 -8.71
CA SER A 667 -18.38 -11.12 -8.24
C SER A 667 -17.28 -11.68 -9.13
N ILE A 668 -16.23 -12.23 -8.50
CA ILE A 668 -15.20 -13.00 -9.20
C ILE A 668 -15.71 -14.42 -9.38
N VAL A 669 -15.75 -14.88 -10.62
CA VAL A 669 -16.30 -16.18 -11.01
C VAL A 669 -15.32 -16.91 -11.91
N PHE A 670 -15.34 -18.24 -11.85
CA PHE A 670 -14.71 -19.08 -12.86
C PHE A 670 -15.77 -19.52 -13.86
N PHE A 671 -15.52 -19.28 -15.14
CA PHE A 671 -16.43 -19.62 -16.23
C PHE A 671 -15.71 -20.39 -17.33
N PRO A 672 -16.38 -21.31 -18.03
CA PRO A 672 -15.76 -22.12 -19.07
C PRO A 672 -15.57 -21.31 -20.34
N GLN A 673 -14.37 -21.36 -20.92
CA GLN A 673 -14.09 -20.82 -22.26
C GLN A 673 -12.94 -21.61 -22.90
N GLY A 674 -13.26 -22.25 -24.03
CA GLY A 674 -12.34 -23.14 -24.74
C GLY A 674 -12.21 -24.53 -24.12
N GLY A 675 -11.55 -25.41 -24.85
CA GLY A 675 -11.16 -26.74 -24.40
C GLY A 675 -9.67 -26.96 -24.61
N TYR A 676 -9.15 -28.03 -24.02
CA TYR A 676 -7.78 -28.47 -24.28
C TYR A 676 -7.78 -29.94 -24.72
N SER A 677 -6.90 -30.25 -25.66
CA SER A 677 -6.65 -31.61 -26.13
C SER A 677 -5.60 -32.25 -25.21
N ALA A 678 -5.76 -33.54 -24.93
CA ALA A 678 -4.75 -34.32 -24.23
C ALA A 678 -3.36 -34.15 -24.87
N THR A 679 -2.34 -33.99 -24.04
CA THR A 679 -0.94 -34.09 -24.47
C THR A 679 -0.57 -35.58 -24.50
N ALA A 680 0.31 -35.99 -25.42
CA ALA A 680 0.61 -37.42 -25.64
C ALA A 680 1.06 -38.10 -24.34
N GLY A 681 0.20 -38.93 -23.75
CA GLY A 681 0.50 -39.70 -22.54
C GLY A 681 -0.57 -39.70 -21.45
N ASN A 682 -1.56 -38.79 -21.46
CA ASN A 682 -2.67 -38.85 -20.51
C ASN A 682 -4.04 -38.54 -21.14
N ASN A 683 -5.02 -39.42 -20.91
CA ASN A 683 -6.25 -39.51 -21.69
C ASN A 683 -7.42 -38.82 -20.98
N THR A 684 -7.68 -37.55 -21.30
CA THR A 684 -9.02 -36.96 -21.52
C THR A 684 -8.85 -35.45 -21.74
N GLY A 685 -9.15 -34.94 -22.94
CA GLY A 685 -9.28 -33.49 -23.11
C GLY A 685 -10.42 -32.95 -22.24
N GLY A 686 -10.29 -31.72 -21.73
CA GLY A 686 -11.22 -31.14 -20.76
C GLY A 686 -11.70 -29.73 -21.11
N VAL A 687 -12.62 -29.23 -20.29
CA VAL A 687 -13.08 -27.84 -20.34
C VAL A 687 -12.04 -26.96 -19.65
N ARG A 688 -11.70 -25.84 -20.29
CA ARG A 688 -10.83 -24.82 -19.69
C ARG A 688 -11.70 -23.76 -19.03
N TYR A 689 -11.40 -23.45 -17.78
CA TYR A 689 -12.04 -22.37 -17.04
C TYR A 689 -11.13 -21.13 -16.99
N HIS A 690 -11.75 -19.98 -16.80
CA HIS A 690 -11.10 -18.69 -16.69
C HIS A 690 -11.72 -17.88 -15.58
N GLU A 691 -10.90 -17.06 -14.93
CA GLU A 691 -11.37 -16.08 -13.97
C GLU A 691 -11.92 -14.82 -14.68
N GLY A 692 -13.09 -14.39 -14.25
CA GLY A 692 -13.73 -13.17 -14.72
C GLY A 692 -14.49 -12.45 -13.61
N VAL A 693 -14.81 -11.19 -13.88
CA VAL A 693 -15.67 -10.36 -13.04
C VAL A 693 -17.01 -10.15 -13.73
N VAL A 694 -18.09 -10.36 -12.99
CA VAL A 694 -19.46 -10.14 -13.47
C VAL A 694 -19.75 -8.64 -13.51
N THR A 695 -20.19 -8.12 -14.66
CA THR A 695 -20.54 -6.70 -14.84
C THR A 695 -22.04 -6.48 -14.99
N CYS A 696 -22.81 -7.50 -15.36
CA CYS A 696 -24.25 -7.42 -15.53
C CYS A 696 -24.94 -8.73 -15.11
N VAL A 697 -26.09 -8.61 -14.45
CA VAL A 697 -26.96 -9.73 -14.08
C VAL A 697 -28.40 -9.39 -14.47
N TYR A 698 -29.04 -10.26 -15.26
CA TYR A 698 -30.40 -10.05 -15.74
C TYR A 698 -31.13 -11.38 -15.95
N LYS A 699 -32.46 -11.33 -16.06
CA LYS A 699 -33.26 -12.46 -16.51
C LYS A 699 -33.46 -12.38 -18.01
N ASP A 700 -33.23 -13.49 -18.71
CA ASP A 700 -33.53 -13.57 -20.15
C ASP A 700 -35.06 -13.64 -20.39
N SER A 701 -35.45 -13.72 -21.67
CA SER A 701 -36.86 -13.84 -22.07
C SER A 701 -37.57 -15.09 -21.52
N SER A 702 -36.82 -16.07 -21.03
CA SER A 702 -37.34 -17.30 -20.41
C SER A 702 -37.38 -17.20 -18.87
N GLY A 703 -36.98 -16.05 -18.31
CA GLY A 703 -36.97 -15.81 -16.87
C GLY A 703 -35.77 -16.40 -16.14
N PHE A 704 -34.79 -16.97 -16.85
CA PHE A 704 -33.58 -17.53 -16.26
C PHE A 704 -32.51 -16.46 -16.10
N TRP A 705 -31.78 -16.50 -14.99
CA TRP A 705 -30.67 -15.59 -14.75
C TRP A 705 -29.50 -15.82 -15.72
N ARG A 706 -28.96 -14.70 -16.20
CA ARG A 706 -27.84 -14.58 -17.12
C ARG A 706 -26.82 -13.61 -16.56
N TYR A 707 -25.57 -13.92 -16.83
CA TYR A 707 -24.41 -13.21 -16.32
C TYR A 707 -23.53 -12.79 -17.49
N ASP A 708 -23.24 -11.50 -17.56
CA ASP A 708 -22.24 -10.92 -18.47
C ASP A 708 -21.07 -10.40 -17.65
N GLY A 709 -19.90 -10.34 -18.28
CA GLY A 709 -18.68 -9.88 -17.63
C GLY A 709 -17.47 -9.96 -18.53
N HIS A 710 -16.30 -9.80 -17.93
CA HIS A 710 -15.04 -9.91 -18.64
C HIS A 710 -13.96 -10.61 -17.82
N HIS A 711 -12.90 -11.07 -18.47
CA HIS A 711 -11.74 -11.66 -17.81
C HIS A 711 -11.09 -10.67 -16.84
N THR A 712 -10.54 -11.15 -15.72
CA THR A 712 -9.77 -10.31 -14.77
C THR A 712 -8.33 -10.06 -15.22
N LYS A 713 -7.85 -10.84 -16.20
CA LYS A 713 -6.46 -10.88 -16.68
C LYS A 713 -6.39 -10.87 -18.20
N GLY A 714 -5.38 -10.19 -18.75
CA GLY A 714 -5.14 -10.04 -20.18
C GLY A 714 -3.73 -10.45 -20.62
N ASP A 715 -3.39 -10.20 -21.89
CA ASP A 715 -2.07 -10.53 -22.48
C ASP A 715 -0.91 -9.88 -21.71
N GLU A 716 -1.12 -8.65 -21.23
CA GLU A 716 -0.16 -7.90 -20.41
C GLU A 716 0.15 -8.61 -19.07
N ASP A 717 -0.79 -9.42 -18.55
CA ASP A 717 -0.58 -10.25 -17.35
C ASP A 717 0.10 -11.60 -17.67
N GLY A 718 0.49 -11.83 -18.93
CA GLY A 718 1.01 -13.12 -19.42
C GLY A 718 -0.09 -14.17 -19.65
N LYS A 719 -1.36 -13.76 -19.73
CA LYS A 719 -2.46 -14.67 -20.06
C LYS A 719 -2.34 -15.16 -21.49
N TRP A 720 -2.54 -16.46 -21.68
CA TRP A 720 -2.60 -16.98 -23.03
C TRP A 720 -3.92 -16.59 -23.71
N ILE A 721 -3.88 -15.63 -24.64
CA ILE A 721 -5.08 -15.11 -25.34
C ILE A 721 -5.22 -15.58 -26.79
N THR A 722 -4.23 -16.30 -27.34
CA THR A 722 -4.18 -16.66 -28.77
C THR A 722 -4.85 -17.99 -29.11
N TYR A 723 -5.50 -18.64 -28.13
CA TYR A 723 -6.19 -19.91 -28.36
C TYR A 723 -7.55 -19.71 -29.03
N LYS A 724 -7.98 -20.73 -29.79
CA LYS A 724 -9.27 -20.74 -30.47
C LYS A 724 -10.40 -20.60 -29.44
N ASP A 725 -11.33 -19.68 -29.70
CA ASP A 725 -12.50 -19.37 -28.86
C ASP A 725 -12.23 -18.46 -27.63
N TYR A 726 -11.04 -17.84 -27.53
CA TYR A 726 -10.83 -16.77 -26.55
C TYR A 726 -11.72 -15.55 -26.87
N ASN A 727 -12.39 -15.04 -25.85
CA ASN A 727 -13.09 -13.75 -25.88
C ASN A 727 -12.93 -13.08 -24.52
N TYR A 728 -12.42 -11.83 -24.53
CA TYR A 728 -12.24 -11.05 -23.30
C TYR A 728 -13.55 -10.80 -22.55
N ASN A 729 -14.69 -10.79 -23.25
CA ASN A 729 -16.01 -10.67 -22.63
C ASN A 729 -16.75 -12.02 -22.67
N PHE A 730 -17.49 -12.32 -21.62
CA PHE A 730 -18.49 -13.39 -21.61
C PHE A 730 -19.88 -12.77 -21.50
N ASN A 731 -20.86 -13.32 -22.24
CA ASN A 731 -22.21 -12.78 -22.30
C ASN A 731 -23.22 -13.93 -22.24
N GLY A 732 -24.28 -13.76 -21.47
CA GLY A 732 -25.39 -14.71 -21.37
C GLY A 732 -25.01 -16.02 -20.68
N VAL A 733 -23.93 -16.03 -19.88
CA VAL A 733 -23.47 -17.24 -19.20
C VAL A 733 -24.52 -17.63 -18.15
N PRO A 734 -25.03 -18.87 -18.14
CA PRO A 734 -25.99 -19.30 -17.14
C PRO A 734 -25.29 -19.68 -15.82
N LEU A 735 -26.00 -19.58 -14.69
CA LEU A 735 -25.45 -19.84 -13.35
C LEU A 735 -24.76 -21.21 -13.24
N GLN A 736 -25.29 -22.24 -13.92
CA GLN A 736 -24.76 -23.61 -13.90
C GLN A 736 -23.33 -23.73 -14.44
N MET A 737 -22.88 -22.74 -15.22
CA MET A 737 -21.53 -22.70 -15.80
C MET A 737 -20.54 -21.92 -14.94
N LEU A 738 -21.00 -21.25 -13.86
CA LEU A 738 -20.13 -20.48 -13.00
C LEU A 738 -19.67 -21.30 -11.80
N ARG A 739 -18.47 -21.03 -11.31
CA ARG A 739 -17.95 -21.45 -9.99
C ARG A 739 -17.43 -20.22 -9.26
N ILE A 740 -17.35 -20.29 -7.93
CA ILE A 740 -16.87 -19.19 -7.09
C ILE A 740 -15.82 -19.74 -6.15
N ALA A 741 -14.70 -19.03 -6.04
CA ALA A 741 -13.68 -19.36 -5.05
C ALA A 741 -14.25 -19.21 -3.62
N PRO A 742 -13.84 -20.06 -2.66
CA PRO A 742 -14.24 -19.88 -1.28
C PRO A 742 -13.69 -18.55 -0.75
N ASN A 743 -14.39 -17.93 0.19
CA ASN A 743 -13.80 -16.82 0.92
C ASN A 743 -12.76 -17.34 1.94
N ALA A 744 -11.87 -16.46 2.39
CA ALA A 744 -10.75 -16.82 3.27
C ALA A 744 -11.23 -17.43 4.61
N MET A 745 -12.35 -16.93 5.13
CA MET A 745 -12.90 -17.36 6.42
C MET A 745 -13.54 -18.76 6.32
N ASP A 746 -14.25 -19.03 5.22
CA ASP A 746 -14.77 -20.35 4.90
C ASP A 746 -13.65 -21.38 4.72
N ALA A 747 -12.59 -21.03 3.98
CA ALA A 747 -11.43 -21.91 3.81
C ALA A 747 -10.77 -22.27 5.15
N LEU A 748 -10.57 -21.26 6.01
CA LEU A 748 -9.95 -21.44 7.32
C LEU A 748 -10.83 -22.28 8.26
N MET A 749 -12.15 -22.03 8.28
CA MET A 749 -13.08 -22.70 9.20
C MET A 749 -13.46 -24.11 8.74
N ALA A 750 -13.71 -24.34 7.44
CA ALA A 750 -13.95 -25.68 6.91
C ALA A 750 -12.75 -26.60 7.17
N CYS A 751 -11.54 -26.08 6.98
CA CYS A 751 -10.32 -26.83 7.29
C CYS A 751 -10.08 -26.97 8.79
N LYS A 752 -10.62 -26.10 9.64
CA LYS A 752 -10.59 -26.31 11.09
C LYS A 752 -11.45 -27.50 11.45
N GLU A 753 -12.71 -27.56 10.99
CA GLU A 753 -13.64 -28.65 11.32
C GLU A 753 -13.24 -29.99 10.70
N ALA A 754 -12.85 -30.02 9.42
CA ALA A 754 -12.52 -31.27 8.72
C ALA A 754 -11.26 -31.97 9.28
N PHE A 755 -10.32 -31.21 9.85
CA PHE A 755 -9.04 -31.74 10.35
C PHE A 755 -8.95 -31.75 11.89
N SER A 756 -10.04 -31.42 12.60
CA SER A 756 -10.13 -31.63 14.07
C SER A 756 -10.50 -33.07 14.44
N CYS A 757 -10.81 -33.91 13.45
CA CYS A 757 -11.27 -35.30 13.63
C CYS A 757 -10.23 -36.37 13.22
N SER A 758 -8.97 -35.99 13.03
CA SER A 758 -7.86 -36.91 12.70
C SER A 758 -6.76 -36.90 13.75
#